data_AF-A0A8V0ZG55-F1
#
_entry.id   AF-A0A8V0ZG55-F1
#
_cell.length_a   1.000
_cell.length_b   1.000
_cell.length_c   1.000
_cell.angle_alpha   90.00
_cell.angle_beta   90.00
_cell.angle_gamma   90.00
#
_symmetry.space_group_name_H-M   'P 1'
#
loop_
_entity.id
_entity.type
_entity.pdbx_description
1 polymer ?
#
loop_
_entity_poly.entity_id
_entity_poly.type
_entity_poly.pdbx_seq_one_letter_code
_entity_poly.pdbx_strand_id
1 'polypeptide(L)'
;MTAFTVCRQGSRCWQRWLSWPGFAPQPLQHHSPLQIPGVPTARGLASTATAIRFSPATRSLFDEPLGITVHGLSPRQQVTLRASLQDEAGELFEACARYQAAEDGELDLARCPALPGGSFSGLEPMGLLWALQPRKAFWRLVKKDVQTPFRLQLEVLEGHGDGPGRLLAQAQHERAFLRDGVRRVPVREGRIRAMLFLPPGQAPFPGVINIDGLGGGLCEQRASLLANHGFATLALAYYQYEDLIQKPTKLHLEYFEEAVNYMLQHTQVKGPGIGLLGYSKGGDLSLAMAAFLKNITAVATINGPVANTVFPLCYKDKTIPSLIWDENRARVYDNNILDYSDIAFDPFKAPGNQSLIPIEKAEAHLLLIAGQDDHIINRNGPFPGVIDLYGTGGGLPEYRACLLSNYGFAVLALAFYGYEDLPKEMKEFNLEYFEEAVNYMLQHNQVKGPGIGLLGFSKGGDLCISMASFLKGITATAVINGSVANVGAVLRYKDVTIPPLGANVKRIKVNKSGIGDIIDVLNSPLEGPDRQSFIPLEKAECRFLFIVGQDDHNWKSEFFAAEGSKRLQAHGKEKPEIICYPGAGHYIEPPFFPMCAASMHLLVGMPVMWGGEPKAHCEAQTDAWKQIRAFFHRHLKGEPSRTANKL
;
A
#
# COMPACT_ATOMS: atom_id res chain seq x y z
N MET A 1 1.13 17.81 55.14
CA MET A 1 1.48 17.93 53.71
C MET A 1 0.77 16.79 53.01
N THR A 2 -0.27 17.12 52.25
CA THR A 2 -1.53 16.37 52.21
C THR A 2 -2.39 16.95 51.08
N ALA A 3 -3.18 16.19 50.31
CA ALA A 3 -3.33 14.73 50.25
C ALA A 3 -3.91 14.28 48.89
N PHE A 4 -4.17 12.98 48.76
CA PHE A 4 -5.02 12.32 47.75
C PHE A 4 -6.38 13.05 47.54
N THR A 5 -7.11 12.84 46.43
CA THR A 5 -8.11 11.75 46.32
C THR A 5 -8.57 11.51 44.86
N VAL A 6 -9.18 10.35 44.63
CA VAL A 6 -9.48 9.70 43.35
C VAL A 6 -10.99 9.69 43.02
N CYS A 7 -11.33 9.47 41.73
CA CYS A 7 -12.52 8.77 41.18
C CYS A 7 -13.70 9.53 40.51
N ARG A 8 -14.08 8.94 39.35
CA ARG A 8 -15.44 8.65 38.80
C ARG A 8 -16.30 9.70 38.05
N GLN A 9 -16.56 9.34 36.78
CA GLN A 9 -17.87 9.14 36.12
C GLN A 9 -18.97 10.21 36.26
N GLY A 10 -19.49 10.73 35.14
CA GLY A 10 -20.73 11.54 35.15
C GLY A 10 -21.24 12.08 33.81
N SER A 11 -21.96 11.25 33.07
CA SER A 11 -23.04 11.54 32.10
C SER A 11 -23.48 12.99 31.75
N ARG A 12 -23.49 13.27 30.44
CA ARG A 12 -24.54 13.98 29.64
C ARG A 12 -25.02 15.40 30.02
N CYS A 13 -24.86 16.30 29.05
CA CYS A 13 -25.81 17.34 28.58
C CYS A 13 -26.42 18.37 29.57
N TRP A 14 -26.50 19.64 29.15
CA TRP A 14 -27.78 20.36 29.01
C TRP A 14 -27.63 21.60 28.09
N GLN A 15 -28.76 22.25 27.76
CA GLN A 15 -28.88 23.27 26.72
C GLN A 15 -29.15 24.69 27.27
N ARG A 16 -28.39 25.66 26.75
CA ARG A 16 -28.86 26.87 26.02
C ARG A 16 -29.72 27.95 26.75
N TRP A 17 -29.39 29.23 26.46
CA TRP A 17 -30.11 30.49 26.71
C TRP A 17 -30.21 31.07 28.14
N LEU A 18 -29.82 32.34 28.27
CA LEU A 18 -30.74 33.44 28.60
C LEU A 18 -30.18 34.79 28.08
N SER A 19 -30.91 35.90 28.26
CA SER A 19 -30.69 37.20 27.57
C SER A 19 -31.07 38.39 28.45
N TRP A 20 -30.86 39.64 27.97
CA TRP A 20 -31.50 40.96 28.31
C TRP A 20 -30.48 42.12 28.26
N PRO A 21 -30.88 43.42 28.22
CA PRO A 21 -32.13 44.08 27.79
C PRO A 21 -31.88 45.02 26.56
N GLY A 22 -32.76 45.90 26.05
CA GLY A 22 -34.19 46.14 26.30
C GLY A 22 -34.55 47.61 26.64
N PHE A 23 -35.01 48.42 25.66
CA PHE A 23 -35.67 49.74 25.87
C PHE A 23 -36.65 50.10 24.73
N ALA A 24 -37.73 50.82 25.07
CA ALA A 24 -38.83 51.33 24.23
C ALA A 24 -39.61 52.39 25.07
N PRO A 25 -40.59 53.17 24.57
CA PRO A 25 -41.32 53.12 23.29
C PRO A 25 -41.17 54.47 22.51
N GLN A 26 -42.09 55.13 21.77
CA GLN A 26 -43.55 55.03 21.50
C GLN A 26 -43.87 55.56 20.05
N PRO A 27 -45.04 56.10 19.61
CA PRO A 27 -45.55 55.79 18.26
C PRO A 27 -45.83 56.99 17.31
N LEU A 28 -46.07 56.71 16.02
CA LEU A 28 -46.90 57.57 15.14
C LEU A 28 -47.55 56.79 13.97
N GLN A 29 -48.89 56.85 13.96
CA GLN A 29 -49.95 56.66 12.92
C GLN A 29 -49.74 55.91 11.58
N HIS A 30 -50.83 55.28 11.12
CA HIS A 30 -51.02 54.64 9.81
C HIS A 30 -51.02 55.63 8.63
N HIS A 31 -50.37 55.24 7.52
CA HIS A 31 -50.88 55.46 6.17
C HIS A 31 -50.48 54.32 5.22
N SER A 32 -51.45 53.78 4.47
CA SER A 32 -51.21 53.10 3.19
C SER A 32 -51.41 54.13 2.08
N PRO A 33 -50.74 54.03 0.90
CA PRO A 33 -51.40 53.33 -0.21
C PRO A 33 -50.44 52.73 -1.29
N LEU A 34 -51.06 52.30 -2.40
CA LEU A 34 -50.53 52.05 -3.76
C LEU A 34 -49.70 50.78 -4.02
N GLN A 35 -50.26 49.94 -4.91
CA GLN A 35 -49.55 48.92 -5.67
C GLN A 35 -48.85 49.59 -6.88
N ILE A 36 -47.69 49.07 -7.29
CA ILE A 36 -47.05 49.39 -8.57
C ILE A 36 -46.83 48.07 -9.33
N PRO A 37 -47.35 47.91 -10.56
CA PRO A 37 -47.16 46.69 -11.35
C PRO A 37 -45.85 46.70 -12.13
N GLY A 38 -45.21 45.53 -12.25
CA GLY A 38 -44.27 45.23 -13.33
C GLY A 38 -42.77 45.44 -13.06
N VAL A 39 -42.14 44.44 -12.44
CA VAL A 39 -40.73 44.10 -12.71
C VAL A 39 -40.68 42.60 -13.00
N PRO A 40 -40.17 42.15 -14.16
CA PRO A 40 -39.97 40.72 -14.41
C PRO A 40 -38.86 40.20 -13.49
N THR A 41 -39.21 39.29 -12.56
CA THR A 41 -38.20 38.55 -11.79
C THR A 41 -37.35 37.72 -12.74
N ALA A 42 -36.03 37.94 -12.76
CA ALA A 42 -35.11 37.22 -13.64
C ALA A 42 -35.16 35.71 -13.37
N ARG A 43 -35.82 34.96 -14.24
CA ARG A 43 -35.78 33.49 -14.24
C ARG A 43 -34.42 33.03 -14.78
N GLY A 44 -33.85 32.00 -14.15
CA GLY A 44 -32.70 31.28 -14.67
C GLY A 44 -31.36 31.76 -14.12
N LEU A 45 -31.10 31.50 -12.84
CA LEU A 45 -29.78 30.93 -12.51
C LEU A 45 -29.64 29.67 -13.36
N ALA A 46 -28.62 29.61 -14.21
CA ALA A 46 -28.39 28.45 -15.05
C ALA A 46 -28.13 27.23 -14.15
N SER A 47 -28.94 26.17 -14.29
CA SER A 47 -28.69 24.92 -13.59
C SER A 47 -27.31 24.43 -13.97
N THR A 48 -26.40 24.32 -13.00
CA THR A 48 -25.09 23.70 -13.22
C THR A 48 -25.32 22.29 -13.73
N ALA A 49 -24.71 21.95 -14.87
CA ALA A 49 -24.85 20.61 -15.45
C ALA A 49 -24.45 19.55 -14.42
N THR A 50 -25.23 18.47 -14.34
CA THR A 50 -24.98 17.37 -13.40
C THR A 50 -23.58 16.82 -13.64
N ALA A 51 -22.78 16.71 -12.58
CA ALA A 51 -21.37 16.34 -12.67
C ALA A 51 -20.98 15.37 -11.57
N ILE A 52 -20.34 14.28 -11.98
CA ILE A 52 -19.68 13.30 -11.10
C ILE A 52 -18.31 13.86 -10.70
N ARG A 53 -17.91 13.68 -9.44
CA ARG A 53 -16.52 13.86 -8.99
C ARG A 53 -16.04 12.62 -8.26
N PHE A 54 -14.76 12.31 -8.45
CA PHE A 54 -14.04 11.27 -7.74
C PHE A 54 -13.07 11.89 -6.73
N SER A 55 -12.74 11.14 -5.68
CA SER A 55 -11.67 11.49 -4.72
C SER A 55 -10.86 10.23 -4.37
N PRO A 56 -9.60 10.10 -4.84
CA PRO A 56 -8.87 11.01 -5.74
C PRO A 56 -9.50 11.12 -7.13
N ALA A 57 -9.17 12.19 -7.87
CA ALA A 57 -10.00 12.70 -8.97
C ALA A 57 -9.96 11.93 -10.31
N THR A 58 -8.90 11.15 -10.57
CA THR A 58 -8.70 10.50 -11.89
C THR A 58 -8.22 9.06 -11.81
N ARG A 59 -7.43 8.72 -10.78
CA ARG A 59 -6.82 7.40 -10.58
C ARG A 59 -6.59 7.09 -9.10
N SER A 60 -6.74 5.83 -8.72
CA SER A 60 -6.30 5.27 -7.42
C SER A 60 -5.88 3.80 -7.59
N LEU A 61 -5.20 3.23 -6.60
CA LEU A 61 -4.95 1.78 -6.57
C LEU A 61 -6.27 1.01 -6.41
N PHE A 62 -6.30 -0.22 -6.90
CA PHE A 62 -7.50 -1.06 -6.88
C PHE A 62 -7.96 -1.41 -5.46
N ASP A 63 -7.05 -1.41 -4.47
CA ASP A 63 -7.34 -1.64 -3.05
C ASP A 63 -7.52 -0.35 -2.21
N GLU A 64 -7.34 0.84 -2.80
CA GLU A 64 -7.60 2.12 -2.14
C GLU A 64 -9.10 2.49 -2.24
N PRO A 65 -9.73 3.07 -1.20
CA PRO A 65 -11.09 3.60 -1.31
C PRO A 65 -11.23 4.68 -2.40
N LEU A 66 -12.46 4.87 -2.88
CA LEU A 66 -12.82 5.88 -3.88
C LEU A 66 -14.02 6.69 -3.38
N GLY A 67 -13.81 7.96 -3.05
CA GLY A 67 -14.91 8.89 -2.81
C GLY A 67 -15.63 9.21 -4.13
N ILE A 68 -16.96 9.22 -4.09
CA ILE A 68 -17.81 9.51 -5.25
C ILE A 68 -18.86 10.54 -4.80
N THR A 69 -18.93 11.67 -5.48
CA THR A 69 -20.01 12.65 -5.31
C THR A 69 -20.65 13.01 -6.65
N VAL A 70 -21.91 13.43 -6.62
CA VAL A 70 -22.62 14.01 -7.77
C VAL A 70 -23.18 15.35 -7.34
N HIS A 71 -22.87 16.40 -8.11
CA HIS A 71 -23.39 17.76 -7.89
C HIS A 71 -24.28 18.18 -9.07
N GLY A 72 -25.13 19.19 -8.88
CA GLY A 72 -26.01 19.69 -9.95
C GLY A 72 -27.22 18.79 -10.22
N LEU A 73 -27.69 18.07 -9.19
CA LEU A 73 -29.03 17.47 -9.18
C LEU A 73 -30.03 18.48 -8.63
N SER A 74 -31.33 18.23 -8.85
CA SER A 74 -32.38 18.99 -8.14
C SER A 74 -32.50 18.52 -6.68
N PRO A 75 -32.97 19.37 -5.76
CA PRO A 75 -33.26 18.98 -4.38
C PRO A 75 -34.10 17.69 -4.31
N ARG A 76 -33.62 16.70 -3.56
CA ARG A 76 -34.24 15.36 -3.43
C ARG A 76 -34.48 14.60 -4.75
N GLN A 77 -33.77 14.93 -5.83
CA GLN A 77 -33.91 14.19 -7.10
C GLN A 77 -33.58 12.71 -6.90
N GLN A 78 -34.46 11.84 -7.40
CA GLN A 78 -34.24 10.41 -7.47
C GLN A 78 -33.35 10.10 -8.68
N VAL A 79 -32.27 9.35 -8.45
CA VAL A 79 -31.33 8.89 -9.48
C VAL A 79 -30.94 7.44 -9.26
N THR A 80 -30.54 6.76 -10.32
CA THR A 80 -29.88 5.46 -10.25
C THR A 80 -28.45 5.62 -10.74
N LEU A 81 -27.47 5.26 -9.90
CA LEU A 81 -26.08 5.19 -10.34
C LEU A 81 -25.81 3.79 -10.89
N ARG A 82 -25.14 3.72 -12.04
CA ARG A 82 -24.62 2.47 -12.62
C ARG A 82 -23.10 2.58 -12.77
N ALA A 83 -22.40 1.60 -12.22
CA ALA A 83 -20.98 1.40 -12.45
C ALA A 83 -20.79 0.23 -13.43
N SER A 84 -19.82 0.36 -14.34
CA SER A 84 -19.43 -0.73 -15.25
C SER A 84 -17.91 -0.76 -15.47
N LEU A 85 -17.37 -1.95 -15.69
CA LEU A 85 -15.95 -2.23 -15.84
C LEU A 85 -15.78 -3.43 -16.78
N GLN A 86 -14.87 -3.34 -17.75
CA GLN A 86 -14.54 -4.47 -18.63
C GLN A 86 -13.21 -5.10 -18.20
N ASP A 87 -13.16 -6.44 -18.17
CA ASP A 87 -11.96 -7.19 -17.79
C ASP A 87 -11.03 -7.48 -19.00
N GLU A 88 -9.84 -8.02 -18.74
CA GLU A 88 -8.83 -8.27 -19.79
C GLU A 88 -9.23 -9.33 -20.81
N ALA A 89 -10.25 -10.14 -20.51
CA ALA A 89 -10.83 -11.11 -21.42
C ALA A 89 -12.08 -10.58 -22.14
N GLY A 90 -12.44 -9.31 -21.91
CA GLY A 90 -13.56 -8.62 -22.54
C GLY A 90 -14.91 -8.80 -21.84
N GLU A 91 -14.97 -9.48 -20.69
CA GLU A 91 -16.23 -9.64 -19.95
C GLU A 91 -16.62 -8.32 -19.27
N LEU A 92 -17.91 -7.95 -19.32
CA LEU A 92 -18.41 -6.76 -18.65
C LEU A 92 -18.97 -7.09 -17.28
N PHE A 93 -18.46 -6.39 -16.27
CA PHE A 93 -18.97 -6.36 -14.92
C PHE A 93 -19.81 -5.09 -14.71
N GLU A 94 -20.98 -5.21 -14.07
CA GLU A 94 -21.90 -4.10 -13.79
C GLU A 94 -22.43 -4.15 -12.36
N ALA A 95 -22.71 -2.97 -11.78
CA ALA A 95 -23.43 -2.79 -10.52
C ALA A 95 -24.33 -1.56 -10.62
N CYS A 96 -25.47 -1.56 -9.92
CA CYS A 96 -26.31 -0.37 -9.82
C CYS A 96 -26.87 -0.17 -8.41
N ALA A 97 -27.16 1.08 -8.06
CA ALA A 97 -27.85 1.41 -6.82
C ALA A 97 -28.73 2.66 -6.99
N ARG A 98 -29.87 2.66 -6.30
CA ARG A 98 -30.88 3.72 -6.33
C ARG A 98 -30.58 4.72 -5.21
N TYR A 99 -30.57 6.02 -5.51
CA TYR A 99 -30.25 7.07 -4.55
C TYR A 99 -31.24 8.23 -4.63
N GLN A 100 -31.24 9.06 -3.58
CA GLN A 100 -31.90 10.36 -3.55
C GLN A 100 -30.88 11.42 -3.13
N ALA A 101 -30.81 12.52 -3.88
CA ALA A 101 -29.97 13.67 -3.53
C ALA A 101 -30.44 14.35 -2.23
N ALA A 102 -29.58 15.16 -1.61
CA ALA A 102 -29.93 16.01 -0.49
C ALA A 102 -30.73 17.25 -0.94
N GLU A 103 -31.09 18.11 0.02
CA GLU A 103 -31.88 19.34 -0.20
C GLU A 103 -31.12 20.42 -0.98
N ASP A 104 -29.79 20.33 -1.04
CA ASP A 104 -28.88 21.21 -1.76
C ASP A 104 -28.58 20.75 -3.20
N GLY A 105 -29.08 19.57 -3.60
CA GLY A 105 -28.81 18.98 -4.91
C GLY A 105 -27.47 18.23 -5.00
N GLU A 106 -26.84 17.91 -3.88
CA GLU A 106 -25.67 17.04 -3.79
C GLU A 106 -26.04 15.59 -3.43
N LEU A 107 -25.28 14.64 -3.97
CA LEU A 107 -25.32 13.23 -3.61
C LEU A 107 -23.89 12.77 -3.29
N ASP A 108 -23.60 12.58 -2.00
CA ASP A 108 -22.32 12.04 -1.52
C ASP A 108 -22.50 10.59 -1.07
N LEU A 109 -21.78 9.66 -1.70
CA LEU A 109 -21.87 8.22 -1.43
C LEU A 109 -21.37 7.86 -0.02
N ALA A 110 -20.61 8.74 0.65
CA ALA A 110 -20.21 8.59 2.05
C ALA A 110 -21.30 9.00 3.06
N ARG A 111 -22.40 9.62 2.60
CA ARG A 111 -23.46 10.20 3.47
C ARG A 111 -24.88 9.79 3.08
N CYS A 112 -25.13 9.50 1.81
CA CYS A 112 -26.44 9.15 1.26
C CYS A 112 -26.53 7.62 1.05
N PRO A 113 -27.37 6.90 1.81
CA PRO A 113 -27.50 5.45 1.66
C PRO A 113 -28.17 5.05 0.34
N ALA A 114 -27.76 3.91 -0.20
CA ALA A 114 -28.43 3.25 -1.31
C ALA A 114 -29.80 2.70 -0.87
N LEU A 115 -30.81 2.96 -1.69
CA LEU A 115 -32.19 2.52 -1.51
C LEU A 115 -32.39 1.09 -2.08
N PRO A 116 -33.35 0.32 -1.56
CA PRO A 116 -33.65 -1.02 -2.06
C PRO A 116 -33.99 -1.05 -3.56
N GLY A 117 -33.61 -2.14 -4.25
CA GLY A 117 -33.89 -2.35 -5.68
C GLY A 117 -32.70 -2.15 -6.63
N GLY A 118 -31.47 -2.09 -6.11
CA GLY A 118 -30.22 -2.23 -6.87
C GLY A 118 -29.42 -3.47 -6.44
N SER A 119 -28.16 -3.54 -6.85
CA SER A 119 -27.19 -4.59 -6.48
C SER A 119 -26.89 -4.66 -4.97
N PHE A 120 -27.13 -3.56 -4.24
CA PHE A 120 -26.98 -3.45 -2.79
C PHE A 120 -27.90 -2.34 -2.24
N SER A 121 -27.96 -2.20 -0.91
CA SER A 121 -28.64 -1.10 -0.21
C SER A 121 -27.93 -0.78 1.11
N GLY A 122 -28.23 0.36 1.74
CA GLY A 122 -27.55 0.85 2.94
C GLY A 122 -26.44 1.86 2.64
N LEU A 123 -25.74 2.31 3.68
CA LEU A 123 -24.65 3.29 3.56
C LEU A 123 -23.34 2.59 3.16
N GLU A 124 -23.22 2.28 1.87
CA GLU A 124 -22.12 1.49 1.30
C GLU A 124 -21.33 2.32 0.27
N PRO A 125 -20.34 3.13 0.67
CA PRO A 125 -19.68 4.08 -0.23
C PRO A 125 -18.92 3.40 -1.38
N MET A 126 -18.43 2.18 -1.12
CA MET A 126 -17.71 1.34 -2.08
C MET A 126 -18.62 0.29 -2.77
N GLY A 127 -19.93 0.30 -2.52
CA GLY A 127 -20.86 -0.73 -2.99
C GLY A 127 -20.88 -0.88 -4.51
N LEU A 128 -20.74 0.21 -5.25
CA LEU A 128 -20.66 0.22 -6.72
C LEU A 128 -19.38 -0.45 -7.29
N LEU A 129 -18.39 -0.78 -6.45
CA LEU A 129 -17.21 -1.55 -6.85
C LEU A 129 -17.31 -3.00 -6.36
N TRP A 130 -17.63 -3.25 -5.09
CA TRP A 130 -17.68 -4.62 -4.57
C TRP A 130 -18.89 -5.44 -5.04
N ALA A 131 -20.00 -4.79 -5.40
CA ALA A 131 -21.20 -5.44 -5.92
C ALA A 131 -21.19 -5.63 -7.45
N LEU A 132 -20.06 -5.40 -8.12
CA LEU A 132 -19.88 -5.65 -9.55
C LEU A 132 -20.11 -7.14 -9.87
N GLN A 133 -21.02 -7.44 -10.80
CA GLN A 133 -21.32 -8.81 -11.24
C GLN A 133 -21.07 -8.93 -12.76
N PRO A 134 -20.49 -10.05 -13.23
CA PRO A 134 -20.31 -10.28 -14.67
C PRO A 134 -21.65 -10.56 -15.36
N ARG A 135 -21.80 -10.14 -16.61
CA ARG A 135 -22.98 -10.53 -17.43
C ARG A 135 -23.00 -12.04 -17.69
N LYS A 136 -21.83 -12.64 -17.87
CA LYS A 136 -21.65 -14.07 -18.04
C LYS A 136 -21.61 -14.78 -16.69
N ALA A 137 -22.59 -15.66 -16.47
CA ALA A 137 -22.63 -16.52 -15.30
C ALA A 137 -21.32 -17.33 -15.12
N PHE A 138 -20.90 -17.49 -13.88
CA PHE A 138 -19.72 -18.26 -13.46
C PHE A 138 -18.36 -17.73 -13.94
N TRP A 139 -18.31 -16.47 -14.37
CA TRP A 139 -17.06 -15.77 -14.66
C TRP A 139 -16.40 -15.21 -13.39
N ARG A 140 -15.06 -15.09 -13.41
CA ARG A 140 -14.24 -14.48 -12.35
C ARG A 140 -13.40 -13.37 -12.99
N LEU A 141 -13.31 -12.22 -12.33
CA LEU A 141 -12.66 -11.02 -12.89
C LEU A 141 -11.21 -11.33 -13.31
N VAL A 142 -10.90 -11.16 -14.60
CA VAL A 142 -9.56 -11.43 -15.14
C VAL A 142 -8.68 -10.19 -15.08
N LYS A 143 -7.67 -10.22 -14.20
CA LYS A 143 -6.52 -9.31 -14.20
C LYS A 143 -5.21 -10.11 -14.28
N LYS A 144 -4.35 -9.78 -15.25
CA LYS A 144 -3.01 -10.35 -15.43
C LYS A 144 -1.98 -9.24 -15.60
N ASP A 145 -2.16 -8.35 -16.57
CA ASP A 145 -1.22 -7.26 -16.84
C ASP A 145 -1.34 -6.14 -15.80
N VAL A 146 -0.55 -6.20 -14.73
CA VAL A 146 -0.59 -5.20 -13.65
C VAL A 146 -0.20 -3.78 -14.06
N GLN A 147 0.36 -3.59 -15.27
CA GLN A 147 0.75 -2.28 -15.80
C GLN A 147 -0.47 -1.47 -16.26
N THR A 148 -1.50 -2.12 -16.82
CA THR A 148 -2.73 -1.45 -17.22
C THR A 148 -3.73 -1.29 -16.05
N PRO A 149 -4.33 -0.10 -15.86
CA PRO A 149 -5.45 0.06 -14.95
C PRO A 149 -6.75 -0.51 -15.55
N PHE A 150 -7.67 -0.96 -14.71
CA PHE A 150 -9.06 -1.09 -15.12
C PHE A 150 -9.69 0.30 -15.22
N ARG A 151 -10.60 0.48 -16.19
CA ARG A 151 -11.40 1.71 -16.32
C ARG A 151 -12.79 1.47 -15.75
N LEU A 152 -13.09 2.15 -14.65
CA LEU A 152 -14.41 2.19 -14.05
C LEU A 152 -15.21 3.30 -14.71
N GLN A 153 -16.25 2.94 -15.46
CA GLN A 153 -17.24 3.85 -15.99
C GLN A 153 -18.33 4.04 -14.92
N LEU A 154 -18.71 5.29 -14.65
CA LEU A 154 -19.86 5.63 -13.81
C LEU A 154 -20.86 6.47 -14.60
N GLU A 155 -22.15 6.17 -14.42
CA GLU A 155 -23.28 6.84 -15.03
C GLU A 155 -24.30 7.23 -13.95
N VAL A 156 -24.91 8.41 -14.09
CA VAL A 156 -26.03 8.87 -13.28
C VAL A 156 -27.27 8.92 -14.17
N LEU A 157 -28.25 8.07 -13.88
CA LEU A 157 -29.50 7.92 -14.63
C LEU A 157 -30.67 8.54 -13.84
N GLU A 158 -31.62 9.15 -14.56
CA GLU A 158 -32.78 9.82 -13.98
C GLU A 158 -33.84 8.85 -13.44
N GLY A 159 -34.21 8.97 -12.17
CA GLY A 159 -35.27 8.18 -11.54
C GLY A 159 -34.88 6.75 -11.11
N HIS A 160 -35.89 5.99 -10.70
CA HIS A 160 -35.80 4.61 -10.17
C HIS A 160 -36.67 3.60 -10.94
N GLY A 161 -37.01 3.90 -12.20
CA GLY A 161 -37.85 3.02 -13.03
C GLY A 161 -37.14 1.73 -13.45
N ASP A 162 -37.90 0.77 -13.96
CA ASP A 162 -37.40 -0.58 -14.32
C ASP A 162 -36.62 -0.62 -15.66
N GLY A 163 -36.58 0.50 -16.39
CA GLY A 163 -35.73 0.70 -17.57
C GLY A 163 -34.68 1.80 -17.32
N PRO A 164 -33.61 1.85 -18.15
CA PRO A 164 -32.57 2.87 -18.00
C PRO A 164 -33.16 4.27 -18.18
N GLY A 165 -33.14 5.06 -17.11
CA GLY A 165 -33.52 6.47 -17.13
C GLY A 165 -32.61 7.32 -18.03
N ARG A 166 -33.02 8.55 -18.31
CA ARG A 166 -32.21 9.51 -19.07
C ARG A 166 -30.84 9.71 -18.39
N LEU A 167 -29.76 9.62 -19.17
CA LEU A 167 -28.41 9.89 -18.68
C LEU A 167 -28.29 11.39 -18.32
N LEU A 168 -27.97 11.66 -17.05
CA LEU A 168 -27.76 13.01 -16.51
C LEU A 168 -26.28 13.38 -16.50
N ALA A 169 -25.41 12.43 -16.16
CA ALA A 169 -23.95 12.59 -16.12
C ALA A 169 -23.24 11.25 -16.35
N GLN A 170 -22.01 11.31 -16.86
CA GLN A 170 -21.10 10.15 -16.94
C GLN A 170 -19.65 10.58 -16.72
N ALA A 171 -18.82 9.69 -16.17
CA ALA A 171 -17.39 9.91 -15.95
C ALA A 171 -16.63 8.58 -15.88
N GLN A 172 -15.30 8.64 -16.03
CA GLN A 172 -14.41 7.48 -15.93
C GLN A 172 -13.34 7.71 -14.86
N HIS A 173 -12.92 6.63 -14.20
CA HIS A 173 -11.84 6.62 -13.21
C HIS A 173 -10.93 5.41 -13.40
N GLU A 174 -9.61 5.58 -13.27
CA GLU A 174 -8.65 4.48 -13.42
C GLU A 174 -8.38 3.78 -12.07
N ARG A 175 -8.61 2.46 -12.03
CA ARG A 175 -8.34 1.59 -10.88
C ARG A 175 -7.11 0.73 -11.19
N ALA A 176 -5.98 1.11 -10.62
CA ALA A 176 -4.66 0.63 -11.03
C ALA A 176 -4.06 -0.40 -10.06
N PHE A 177 -3.07 -1.15 -10.53
CA PHE A 177 -2.33 -2.11 -9.71
C PHE A 177 -0.91 -1.58 -9.41
N LEU A 178 -0.28 -0.93 -10.40
CA LEU A 178 0.86 -0.02 -10.18
C LEU A 178 0.41 1.42 -9.88
N ARG A 179 1.16 2.09 -8.98
CA ARG A 179 1.04 3.52 -8.68
C ARG A 179 1.88 4.33 -9.69
N ASP A 180 1.24 4.80 -10.75
CA ASP A 180 1.87 5.65 -11.77
C ASP A 180 1.81 7.14 -11.42
N GLY A 181 2.55 7.94 -12.20
CA GLY A 181 2.22 9.34 -12.47
C GLY A 181 3.37 10.31 -12.29
N VAL A 182 4.43 9.89 -11.60
CA VAL A 182 5.65 10.68 -11.46
C VAL A 182 6.40 10.74 -12.79
N ARG A 183 6.40 11.90 -13.46
CA ARG A 183 7.19 12.14 -14.67
C ARG A 183 8.65 12.33 -14.30
N ARG A 184 9.51 11.47 -14.82
CA ARG A 184 10.97 11.54 -14.72
C ARG A 184 11.54 12.38 -15.88
N VAL A 185 12.12 13.54 -15.55
CA VAL A 185 12.62 14.54 -16.51
C VAL A 185 14.12 14.78 -16.28
N PRO A 186 15.01 14.34 -17.19
CA PRO A 186 16.44 14.59 -17.07
C PRO A 186 16.77 16.08 -17.20
N VAL A 187 17.61 16.61 -16.31
CA VAL A 187 18.00 18.02 -16.28
C VAL A 187 19.48 18.15 -16.63
N ARG A 188 19.76 18.85 -17.73
CA ARG A 188 21.11 19.26 -18.17
C ARG A 188 21.13 20.76 -18.51
N GLU A 189 20.70 21.58 -17.56
CA GLU A 189 20.64 23.04 -17.74
C GLU A 189 21.88 23.70 -17.12
N GLY A 190 22.60 24.51 -17.90
CA GLY A 190 23.90 25.05 -17.49
C GLY A 190 24.85 23.93 -17.06
N ARG A 191 25.38 24.03 -15.83
CA ARG A 191 26.23 22.99 -15.24
C ARG A 191 25.46 21.88 -14.51
N ILE A 192 24.17 22.11 -14.19
CA ILE A 192 23.35 21.20 -13.38
C ILE A 192 23.21 19.85 -14.08
N ARG A 193 23.51 18.76 -13.36
CA ARG A 193 23.20 17.38 -13.81
C ARG A 193 22.34 16.71 -12.75
N ALA A 194 21.09 16.44 -13.12
CA ALA A 194 20.05 16.07 -12.18
C ALA A 194 18.89 15.31 -12.84
N MET A 195 18.02 14.72 -12.01
CA MET A 195 16.74 14.15 -12.43
C MET A 195 15.60 14.83 -11.68
N LEU A 196 14.72 15.51 -12.42
CA LEU A 196 13.53 16.15 -11.88
C LEU A 196 12.35 15.17 -11.96
N PHE A 197 11.75 14.87 -10.82
CA PHE A 197 10.55 14.07 -10.69
C PHE A 197 9.37 14.98 -10.40
N LEU A 198 8.36 14.94 -11.26
CA LEU A 198 7.16 15.77 -11.15
C LEU A 198 5.94 14.88 -10.88
N PRO A 199 5.17 15.13 -9.81
CA PRO A 199 4.05 14.29 -9.43
C PRO A 199 2.90 14.32 -10.46
N PRO A 200 1.97 13.35 -10.40
CA PRO A 200 0.69 13.46 -11.08
C PRO A 200 -0.21 14.52 -10.41
N GLY A 201 -1.19 15.01 -11.18
CA GLY A 201 -2.17 15.98 -10.70
C GLY A 201 -1.91 17.42 -11.15
N GLN A 202 -2.57 18.37 -10.50
CA GLN A 202 -2.58 19.78 -10.91
C GLN A 202 -1.42 20.55 -10.25
N ALA A 203 -0.48 21.00 -11.09
CA ALA A 203 0.61 21.91 -10.72
C ALA A 203 0.09 23.28 -10.23
N PRO A 204 0.87 24.05 -9.43
CA PRO A 204 2.27 23.80 -9.05
C PRO A 204 2.46 23.14 -7.68
N PHE A 205 3.56 22.39 -7.56
CA PHE A 205 3.89 21.52 -6.44
C PHE A 205 5.00 22.11 -5.55
N PRO A 206 5.04 21.82 -4.23
CA PRO A 206 6.17 22.21 -3.39
C PRO A 206 7.48 21.58 -3.89
N GLY A 207 8.54 22.39 -4.01
CA GLY A 207 9.84 21.95 -4.55
C GLY A 207 10.79 21.44 -3.47
N VAL A 208 11.49 20.32 -3.74
CA VAL A 208 12.55 19.77 -2.86
C VAL A 208 13.77 19.38 -3.68
N ILE A 209 14.98 19.68 -3.20
CA ILE A 209 16.23 19.14 -3.75
C ILE A 209 16.73 18.01 -2.83
N ASN A 210 16.95 16.84 -3.41
CA ASN A 210 17.49 15.65 -2.75
C ASN A 210 18.98 15.51 -3.07
N ILE A 211 19.82 15.53 -2.03
CA ILE A 211 21.29 15.43 -2.15
C ILE A 211 21.74 14.19 -1.38
N ASP A 212 22.54 13.35 -2.02
CA ASP A 212 22.99 12.07 -1.47
C ASP A 212 24.39 12.11 -0.85
N GLY A 213 24.78 11.00 -0.24
CA GLY A 213 26.04 10.86 0.49
C GLY A 213 27.27 10.79 -0.41
N LEU A 214 28.35 10.22 0.13
CA LEU A 214 29.52 9.85 -0.66
C LEU A 214 29.19 8.59 -1.45
N GLY A 215 29.55 8.58 -2.74
CA GLY A 215 29.30 7.48 -3.67
C GLY A 215 29.42 7.88 -5.14
N GLY A 216 29.26 9.18 -5.44
CA GLY A 216 29.26 9.70 -6.81
C GLY A 216 27.95 9.38 -7.54
N GLY A 217 27.91 9.66 -8.84
CA GLY A 217 26.74 9.36 -9.67
C GLY A 217 25.51 10.21 -9.33
N LEU A 218 24.34 9.63 -9.56
CA LEU A 218 23.03 10.26 -9.34
C LEU A 218 22.09 9.28 -8.63
N CYS A 219 21.71 9.58 -7.39
CA CYS A 219 20.80 8.75 -6.59
C CYS A 219 19.36 9.29 -6.69
N GLU A 220 18.54 8.60 -7.48
CA GLU A 220 17.19 9.04 -7.84
C GLU A 220 16.09 8.59 -6.85
N GLN A 221 16.35 7.53 -6.07
CA GLN A 221 15.34 6.74 -5.37
C GLN A 221 14.57 7.56 -4.32
N ARG A 222 15.28 8.34 -3.49
CA ARG A 222 14.64 9.20 -2.47
C ARG A 222 13.82 10.33 -3.11
N ALA A 223 14.24 10.84 -4.26
CA ALA A 223 13.51 11.88 -4.98
C ALA A 223 12.23 11.33 -5.62
N SER A 224 12.31 10.22 -6.35
CA SER A 224 11.15 9.60 -7.02
C SER A 224 10.11 9.11 -6.01
N LEU A 225 10.53 8.53 -4.88
CA LEU A 225 9.64 8.17 -3.77
C LEU A 225 8.95 9.39 -3.16
N LEU A 226 9.68 10.48 -2.89
CA LEU A 226 9.10 11.71 -2.34
C LEU A 226 8.15 12.39 -3.34
N ALA A 227 8.36 12.23 -4.64
CA ALA A 227 7.43 12.72 -5.67
C ALA A 227 6.08 11.99 -5.67
N ASN A 228 6.00 10.73 -5.22
CA ASN A 228 4.70 10.06 -5.00
C ASN A 228 3.84 10.75 -3.91
N HIS A 229 4.42 11.65 -3.12
CA HIS A 229 3.75 12.42 -2.07
C HIS A 229 3.45 13.88 -2.45
N GLY A 230 3.43 14.20 -3.76
CA GLY A 230 2.98 15.50 -4.26
C GLY A 230 4.03 16.61 -4.26
N PHE A 231 5.31 16.27 -4.08
CA PHE A 231 6.44 17.19 -4.20
C PHE A 231 7.05 17.13 -5.60
N ALA A 232 7.45 18.27 -6.16
CA ALA A 232 8.38 18.30 -7.29
C ALA A 232 9.80 18.13 -6.74
N THR A 233 10.51 17.06 -7.11
CA THR A 233 11.77 16.69 -6.45
C THR A 233 12.93 16.60 -7.44
N LEU A 234 14.06 17.22 -7.10
CA LEU A 234 15.28 17.19 -7.91
C LEU A 234 16.30 16.28 -7.24
N ALA A 235 16.58 15.10 -7.80
CA ALA A 235 17.78 14.36 -7.46
C ALA A 235 18.99 15.10 -8.08
N LEU A 236 19.92 15.57 -7.26
CA LEU A 236 21.05 16.39 -7.69
C LEU A 236 22.36 15.60 -7.55
N ALA A 237 23.02 15.31 -8.68
CA ALA A 237 24.42 14.86 -8.67
C ALA A 237 25.34 16.07 -8.43
N TYR A 238 26.52 15.85 -7.84
CA TYR A 238 27.51 16.92 -7.61
C TYR A 238 28.96 16.51 -7.89
N TYR A 239 29.24 15.22 -8.12
CA TYR A 239 30.52 14.71 -8.63
C TYR A 239 30.34 13.31 -9.25
N GLN A 240 31.29 12.86 -10.08
CA GLN A 240 31.29 11.52 -10.69
C GLN A 240 29.99 11.15 -11.46
N TYR A 241 29.42 12.11 -12.20
CA TYR A 241 28.23 11.89 -13.02
C TYR A 241 28.26 12.74 -14.29
N GLU A 242 27.99 12.14 -15.45
CA GLU A 242 28.11 12.77 -16.78
C GLU A 242 29.43 13.58 -16.91
N ASP A 243 29.37 14.87 -17.19
CA ASP A 243 30.50 15.81 -17.34
C ASP A 243 30.93 16.48 -16.02
N LEU A 244 30.34 16.11 -14.87
CA LEU A 244 30.77 16.62 -13.56
C LEU A 244 32.18 16.13 -13.18
N ILE A 245 32.78 16.83 -12.22
CA ILE A 245 34.15 16.56 -11.74
C ILE A 245 34.25 15.12 -11.20
N GLN A 246 35.17 14.33 -11.78
CA GLN A 246 35.33 12.91 -11.45
C GLN A 246 36.17 12.66 -10.20
N LYS A 247 36.99 13.64 -9.78
CA LYS A 247 37.80 13.61 -8.54
C LYS A 247 37.86 15.02 -7.93
N PRO A 248 36.83 15.47 -7.19
CA PRO A 248 36.81 16.82 -6.63
C PRO A 248 37.84 16.96 -5.50
N THR A 249 38.61 18.05 -5.53
CA THR A 249 39.49 18.47 -4.42
C THR A 249 38.82 19.49 -3.50
N LYS A 250 37.70 20.06 -3.93
CA LYS A 250 36.82 20.98 -3.22
C LYS A 250 35.44 21.00 -3.90
N LEU A 251 34.42 21.46 -3.17
CA LEU A 251 33.07 21.70 -3.71
C LEU A 251 32.75 23.21 -3.68
N HIS A 252 31.78 23.62 -4.48
CA HIS A 252 31.42 25.03 -4.72
C HIS A 252 29.91 25.21 -4.54
N LEU A 253 29.47 26.02 -3.57
CA LEU A 253 28.05 26.24 -3.30
C LEU A 253 27.32 26.95 -4.45
N GLU A 254 28.04 27.65 -5.33
CA GLU A 254 27.46 28.26 -6.54
C GLU A 254 26.77 27.21 -7.45
N TYR A 255 27.27 25.97 -7.50
CA TYR A 255 26.63 24.87 -8.24
C TYR A 255 25.26 24.49 -7.66
N PHE A 256 25.13 24.55 -6.33
CA PHE A 256 23.89 24.25 -5.63
C PHE A 256 22.93 25.44 -5.67
N GLU A 257 23.46 26.67 -5.73
CA GLU A 257 22.73 27.91 -6.00
C GLU A 257 22.10 27.90 -7.41
N GLU A 258 22.81 27.42 -8.44
CA GLU A 258 22.24 27.14 -9.77
C GLU A 258 21.03 26.18 -9.69
N ALA A 259 21.16 25.06 -8.97
CA ALA A 259 20.08 24.07 -8.83
C ALA A 259 18.85 24.60 -8.06
N VAL A 260 19.04 25.46 -7.05
CA VAL A 260 17.96 26.16 -6.34
C VAL A 260 17.22 27.10 -7.28
N ASN A 261 17.95 27.88 -8.08
CA ASN A 261 17.37 28.83 -9.03
C ASN A 261 16.59 28.12 -10.15
N TYR A 262 17.12 27.02 -10.70
CA TYR A 262 16.40 26.17 -11.67
C TYR A 262 15.06 25.67 -11.11
N MET A 263 15.06 25.14 -9.88
CA MET A 263 13.82 24.67 -9.24
C MET A 263 12.80 25.79 -9.01
N LEU A 264 13.24 27.01 -8.69
CA LEU A 264 12.34 28.15 -8.48
C LEU A 264 11.79 28.76 -9.78
N GLN A 265 12.47 28.55 -10.91
CA GLN A 265 12.03 29.02 -12.23
C GLN A 265 11.14 28.00 -12.96
N HIS A 266 11.21 26.72 -12.59
CA HIS A 266 10.42 25.66 -13.22
C HIS A 266 8.91 25.85 -12.97
N THR A 267 8.12 26.01 -14.04
CA THR A 267 6.70 26.44 -14.01
C THR A 267 5.73 25.56 -13.20
N GLN A 268 6.14 24.34 -12.83
CA GLN A 268 5.35 23.43 -12.00
C GLN A 268 5.82 23.36 -10.54
N VAL A 269 6.77 24.21 -10.12
CA VAL A 269 7.20 24.37 -8.73
C VAL A 269 6.52 25.61 -8.14
N LYS A 270 6.05 25.50 -6.89
CA LYS A 270 5.17 26.48 -6.26
C LYS A 270 5.89 27.71 -5.69
N GLY A 271 7.15 27.56 -5.29
CA GLY A 271 7.88 28.60 -4.53
C GLY A 271 7.19 28.97 -3.20
N PRO A 272 7.55 30.12 -2.59
CA PRO A 272 8.62 31.05 -2.99
C PRO A 272 10.04 30.54 -2.64
N GLY A 273 10.14 29.45 -1.87
CA GLY A 273 11.39 28.75 -1.55
C GLY A 273 11.24 27.23 -1.71
N ILE A 274 12.36 26.51 -1.61
CA ILE A 274 12.43 25.05 -1.74
C ILE A 274 12.85 24.37 -0.42
N GLY A 275 12.54 23.09 -0.28
CA GLY A 275 13.08 22.24 0.78
C GLY A 275 14.37 21.51 0.36
N LEU A 276 15.21 21.14 1.33
CA LEU A 276 16.39 20.30 1.11
C LEU A 276 16.26 18.97 1.87
N LEU A 277 16.62 17.86 1.22
CA LEU A 277 16.65 16.51 1.80
C LEU A 277 18.04 15.88 1.61
N GLY A 278 18.91 16.07 2.60
CA GLY A 278 20.29 15.62 2.57
C GLY A 278 20.52 14.31 3.33
N TYR A 279 21.30 13.38 2.78
CA TYR A 279 21.79 12.18 3.49
C TYR A 279 23.32 12.19 3.59
N SER A 280 23.88 11.84 4.75
CA SER A 280 25.34 11.78 4.98
C SER A 280 26.02 13.09 4.53
N LYS A 281 26.99 13.07 3.61
CA LYS A 281 27.61 14.26 3.00
C LYS A 281 26.58 15.23 2.41
N GLY A 282 25.52 14.74 1.75
CA GLY A 282 24.41 15.57 1.28
C GLY A 282 23.65 16.28 2.40
N GLY A 283 23.69 15.75 3.62
CA GLY A 283 23.19 16.39 4.84
C GLY A 283 24.00 17.63 5.22
N ASP A 284 25.33 17.53 5.27
CA ASP A 284 26.20 18.68 5.57
C ASP A 284 26.12 19.75 4.46
N LEU A 285 26.05 19.32 3.20
CA LEU A 285 25.81 20.21 2.06
C LEU A 285 24.47 20.94 2.19
N SER A 286 23.42 20.26 2.64
CA SER A 286 22.10 20.89 2.83
C SER A 286 22.08 21.91 3.98
N LEU A 287 22.81 21.66 5.07
CA LEU A 287 22.98 22.64 6.15
C LEU A 287 23.78 23.85 5.68
N ALA A 288 24.85 23.65 4.91
CA ALA A 288 25.64 24.75 4.37
C ALA A 288 24.84 25.56 3.33
N MET A 289 24.06 24.91 2.46
CA MET A 289 23.15 25.61 1.54
C MET A 289 22.18 26.52 2.31
N ALA A 290 21.56 26.05 3.40
CA ALA A 290 20.64 26.88 4.19
C ALA A 290 21.33 28.02 4.95
N ALA A 291 22.62 27.87 5.30
CA ALA A 291 23.39 28.90 6.01
C ALA A 291 24.00 29.98 5.10
N PHE A 292 24.08 29.76 3.79
CA PHE A 292 24.74 30.66 2.83
C PHE A 292 23.89 31.09 1.63
N LEU A 293 22.93 30.28 1.19
CA LEU A 293 22.05 30.57 0.05
C LEU A 293 20.72 31.18 0.52
N LYS A 294 19.93 31.68 -0.43
CA LYS A 294 18.57 32.20 -0.19
C LYS A 294 17.50 31.27 -0.75
N ASN A 295 16.25 31.53 -0.35
CA ASN A 295 15.05 30.80 -0.77
C ASN A 295 15.03 29.32 -0.35
N ILE A 296 15.72 28.97 0.74
CA ILE A 296 15.61 27.66 1.40
C ILE A 296 14.59 27.77 2.53
N THR A 297 13.47 27.04 2.43
CA THR A 297 12.36 27.10 3.40
C THR A 297 12.55 26.12 4.56
N ALA A 298 13.09 24.93 4.27
CA ALA A 298 13.28 23.86 5.24
C ALA A 298 14.43 22.93 4.85
N VAL A 299 15.07 22.31 5.84
CA VAL A 299 16.10 21.27 5.64
C VAL A 299 15.76 20.07 6.50
N ALA A 300 15.70 18.89 5.89
CA ALA A 300 15.76 17.62 6.58
C ALA A 300 17.14 16.97 6.31
N THR A 301 17.94 16.77 7.35
CA THR A 301 19.17 15.98 7.25
C THR A 301 18.95 14.59 7.81
N ILE A 302 19.42 13.57 7.10
CA ILE A 302 19.49 12.19 7.55
C ILE A 302 20.96 11.85 7.75
N ASN A 303 21.39 11.63 8.98
CA ASN A 303 22.76 11.26 9.35
C ASN A 303 23.79 12.29 8.80
N GLY A 304 23.38 13.56 8.71
CA GLY A 304 24.20 14.66 8.21
C GLY A 304 25.03 15.29 9.33
N PRO A 305 26.36 15.35 9.23
CA PRO A 305 27.19 16.02 10.23
C PRO A 305 26.96 17.54 10.21
N VAL A 306 27.04 18.18 11.38
CA VAL A 306 26.97 19.64 11.53
C VAL A 306 28.28 20.36 11.18
N ALA A 307 29.28 19.59 10.72
CA ALA A 307 30.54 20.06 10.19
C ALA A 307 30.68 19.61 8.73
N ASN A 308 31.28 20.44 7.89
CA ASN A 308 31.63 20.09 6.52
C ASN A 308 32.68 18.96 6.52
N THR A 309 32.37 17.81 5.90
CA THR A 309 33.25 16.63 5.84
C THR A 309 33.91 16.45 4.46
N VAL A 310 34.99 15.67 4.39
CA VAL A 310 35.68 15.22 3.16
C VAL A 310 36.30 16.34 2.31
N PHE A 311 35.47 17.12 1.61
CA PHE A 311 35.89 18.15 0.67
C PHE A 311 35.73 19.54 1.29
N PRO A 312 36.75 20.43 1.21
CA PRO A 312 36.56 21.84 1.51
C PRO A 312 35.44 22.45 0.67
N LEU A 313 34.57 23.24 1.30
CA LEU A 313 33.39 23.83 0.67
C LEU A 313 33.58 25.33 0.48
N CYS A 314 33.63 25.77 -0.77
CA CYS A 314 33.82 27.16 -1.16
C CYS A 314 32.48 27.85 -1.44
N TYR A 315 32.39 29.14 -1.09
CA TYR A 315 31.35 30.05 -1.56
C TYR A 315 31.91 31.48 -1.60
N LYS A 316 31.98 32.08 -2.79
CA LYS A 316 32.52 33.43 -3.01
C LYS A 316 33.93 33.57 -2.43
N ASP A 317 34.12 34.45 -1.46
CA ASP A 317 35.38 34.73 -0.75
C ASP A 317 35.71 33.71 0.36
N LYS A 318 34.79 32.79 0.68
CA LYS A 318 34.85 31.94 1.88
C LYS A 318 35.11 30.48 1.53
N THR A 319 35.77 29.78 2.45
CA THR A 319 36.00 28.34 2.38
C THR A 319 35.85 27.75 3.78
N ILE A 320 34.99 26.74 3.91
CA ILE A 320 34.90 25.90 5.10
C ILE A 320 35.83 24.70 4.84
N PRO A 321 36.92 24.49 5.61
CA PRO A 321 37.73 23.28 5.49
C PRO A 321 36.91 22.02 5.77
N SER A 322 37.39 20.87 5.31
CA SER A 322 36.83 19.59 5.72
C SER A 322 37.27 19.24 7.15
N LEU A 323 36.37 18.61 7.90
CA LEU A 323 36.68 17.97 9.18
C LEU A 323 37.76 16.90 8.97
N ILE A 324 38.80 16.95 9.81
CA ILE A 324 39.92 16.01 9.77
C ILE A 324 39.42 14.62 10.19
N TRP A 325 39.89 13.59 9.47
CA TRP A 325 39.68 12.18 9.77
C TRP A 325 41.03 11.51 10.09
N ASP A 326 41.01 10.47 10.92
CA ASP A 326 42.15 9.60 11.21
C ASP A 326 41.81 8.16 10.81
N GLU A 327 42.32 7.72 9.65
CA GLU A 327 42.08 6.39 9.09
C GLU A 327 42.59 5.26 10.02
N ASN A 328 43.55 5.54 10.92
CA ASN A 328 44.06 4.58 11.89
C ASN A 328 43.05 4.24 12.99
N ARG A 329 41.94 4.99 13.11
CA ARG A 329 40.83 4.70 14.03
C ARG A 329 39.74 3.83 13.41
N ALA A 330 39.86 3.46 12.13
CA ALA A 330 38.95 2.52 11.49
C ALA A 330 39.14 1.11 12.08
N ARG A 331 38.06 0.40 12.38
CA ARG A 331 38.09 -0.95 12.96
C ARG A 331 37.76 -1.97 11.88
N VAL A 332 38.54 -3.04 11.79
CA VAL A 332 38.23 -4.18 10.91
C VAL A 332 37.46 -5.24 11.70
N TYR A 333 36.28 -5.58 11.21
CA TYR A 333 35.52 -6.76 11.59
C TYR A 333 35.57 -7.80 10.45
N ASP A 334 35.39 -9.08 10.77
CA ASP A 334 35.71 -10.27 9.96
C ASP A 334 35.76 -10.07 8.43
N ASN A 335 36.94 -10.32 7.84
CA ASN A 335 37.21 -10.44 6.41
C ASN A 335 36.39 -9.49 5.50
N ASN A 336 36.69 -8.19 5.62
CA ASN A 336 36.30 -7.05 4.76
C ASN A 336 35.18 -6.12 5.29
N ILE A 337 34.79 -6.19 6.57
CA ILE A 337 33.92 -5.17 7.17
C ILE A 337 34.78 -4.09 7.84
N LEU A 338 34.62 -2.83 7.40
CA LEU A 338 35.31 -1.66 7.97
C LEU A 338 34.28 -0.78 8.71
N ASP A 339 34.45 -0.66 10.03
CA ASP A 339 33.71 0.30 10.84
C ASP A 339 34.48 1.62 10.94
N TYR A 340 33.82 2.68 10.47
CA TYR A 340 34.30 4.05 10.43
C TYR A 340 33.67 4.95 11.50
N SER A 341 32.89 4.39 12.44
CA SER A 341 32.21 5.13 13.52
C SER A 341 33.13 6.09 14.29
N ASP A 342 34.40 5.71 14.47
CA ASP A 342 35.39 6.45 15.24
C ASP A 342 36.34 7.35 14.42
N ILE A 343 36.37 7.32 13.07
CA ILE A 343 37.48 8.01 12.35
C ILE A 343 37.43 9.55 12.38
N ALA A 344 36.27 10.15 12.63
CA ALA A 344 36.16 11.60 12.69
C ALA A 344 36.76 12.15 13.99
N PHE A 345 37.43 13.31 13.91
CA PHE A 345 37.68 14.14 15.09
C PHE A 345 36.38 14.82 15.54
N ASP A 346 36.26 15.09 16.84
CA ASP A 346 35.13 15.85 17.38
C ASP A 346 35.17 17.30 16.84
N PRO A 347 34.16 17.73 16.06
CA PRO A 347 34.18 19.04 15.38
C PRO A 347 34.05 20.23 16.34
N PHE A 348 33.65 20.01 17.59
CA PHE A 348 33.60 21.02 18.64
C PHE A 348 34.89 21.09 19.49
N LYS A 349 35.83 20.15 19.27
CA LYS A 349 37.18 20.13 19.87
C LYS A 349 38.29 20.37 18.83
N ALA A 350 37.97 20.34 17.54
CA ALA A 350 38.89 20.64 16.45
C ALA A 350 39.39 22.10 16.54
N PRO A 351 40.70 22.38 16.33
CA PRO A 351 41.27 23.72 16.50
C PRO A 351 40.51 24.83 15.74
N GLY A 352 39.97 25.80 16.49
CA GLY A 352 39.24 26.94 15.94
C GLY A 352 37.87 26.63 15.33
N ASN A 353 37.32 25.42 15.53
CA ASN A 353 36.00 24.98 15.04
C ASN A 353 35.78 25.18 13.52
N GLN A 354 36.86 25.26 12.72
CA GLN A 354 36.82 25.84 11.38
C GLN A 354 35.94 25.06 10.39
N SER A 355 35.74 23.76 10.61
CA SER A 355 34.86 22.91 9.79
C SER A 355 33.38 22.98 10.18
N LEU A 356 32.99 23.63 11.29
CA LEU A 356 31.57 23.77 11.66
C LEU A 356 30.81 24.59 10.61
N ILE A 357 29.62 24.11 10.26
CA ILE A 357 28.70 24.84 9.41
C ILE A 357 27.96 25.86 10.29
N PRO A 358 27.88 27.15 9.90
CA PRO A 358 27.22 28.18 10.68
C PRO A 358 25.68 28.09 10.58
N ILE A 359 25.11 27.00 11.08
CA ILE A 359 23.67 26.70 11.03
C ILE A 359 22.82 27.72 11.77
N GLU A 360 23.41 28.51 12.68
CA GLU A 360 22.75 29.65 13.34
C GLU A 360 22.40 30.80 12.39
N LYS A 361 22.92 30.77 11.15
CA LYS A 361 22.59 31.73 10.08
C LYS A 361 21.49 31.23 9.13
N ALA A 362 21.00 29.99 9.32
CA ALA A 362 19.97 29.43 8.47
C ALA A 362 18.58 30.02 8.81
N GLU A 363 17.94 30.63 7.82
CA GLU A 363 16.54 31.12 7.91
C GLU A 363 15.51 29.98 7.74
N ALA A 364 15.98 28.76 7.45
CA ALA A 364 15.17 27.58 7.15
C ALA A 364 14.77 26.77 8.40
N HIS A 365 13.61 26.12 8.38
CA HIS A 365 13.23 25.16 9.41
C HIS A 365 14.11 23.90 9.34
N LEU A 366 14.86 23.60 10.41
CA LEU A 366 15.79 22.46 10.45
C LEU A 366 15.16 21.23 11.15
N LEU A 367 15.27 20.07 10.50
CA LEU A 367 14.95 18.76 11.06
C LEU A 367 16.19 17.86 10.96
N LEU A 368 16.78 17.53 12.11
CA LEU A 368 17.96 16.66 12.20
C LEU A 368 17.54 15.25 12.58
N ILE A 369 17.71 14.28 11.67
CA ILE A 369 17.40 12.86 11.88
C ILE A 369 18.72 12.11 11.98
N ALA A 370 19.07 11.61 13.17
CA ALA A 370 20.23 10.75 13.38
C ALA A 370 19.79 9.30 13.62
N GLY A 371 20.54 8.34 13.08
CA GLY A 371 20.51 6.95 13.56
C GLY A 371 21.21 6.84 14.91
N GLN A 372 20.68 6.02 15.82
CA GLN A 372 21.37 5.69 17.08
C GLN A 372 22.41 4.57 16.93
N ASP A 373 22.48 3.98 15.73
CA ASP A 373 23.30 2.82 15.36
C ASP A 373 23.82 3.05 13.92
N ASP A 374 24.44 4.22 13.70
CA ASP A 374 24.80 4.74 12.37
C ASP A 374 26.14 4.22 11.84
N HIS A 375 26.25 2.89 11.78
CA HIS A 375 27.17 2.25 10.86
C HIS A 375 26.57 2.38 9.45
N ILE A 376 27.34 2.93 8.49
CA ILE A 376 26.81 3.50 7.24
C ILE A 376 25.98 2.48 6.43
N ILE A 377 24.66 2.59 6.50
CA ILE A 377 23.69 1.76 5.78
C ILE A 377 22.75 2.64 4.94
N ASN A 378 22.61 2.26 3.68
CA ASN A 378 21.72 2.89 2.68
C ASN A 378 20.25 2.83 3.15
N ARG A 379 19.46 3.88 2.89
CA ARG A 379 18.02 3.93 3.23
C ARG A 379 17.07 3.62 2.05
N ASN A 380 17.59 3.24 0.88
CA ASN A 380 16.79 2.78 -0.25
C ASN A 380 16.85 1.25 -0.32
N GLY A 381 15.85 0.61 0.30
CA GLY A 381 15.99 -0.76 0.79
C GLY A 381 17.03 -0.86 1.92
N PRO A 382 17.25 -2.06 2.48
CA PRO A 382 16.51 -3.29 2.18
C PRO A 382 15.09 -3.28 2.80
N PHE A 383 14.11 -3.77 2.04
CA PHE A 383 12.69 -3.87 2.39
C PHE A 383 12.35 -5.29 2.89
N PRO A 384 11.41 -5.47 3.83
CA PRO A 384 10.84 -6.78 4.16
C PRO A 384 10.49 -7.62 2.92
N GLY A 385 11.13 -8.77 2.77
CA GLY A 385 10.93 -9.67 1.62
C GLY A 385 9.73 -10.59 1.82
N VAL A 386 8.92 -10.80 0.79
CA VAL A 386 7.78 -11.74 0.79
C VAL A 386 7.75 -12.55 -0.51
N ILE A 387 7.52 -13.86 -0.43
CA ILE A 387 7.14 -14.68 -1.59
C ILE A 387 5.62 -14.86 -1.59
N ASP A 388 4.97 -14.63 -2.72
CA ASP A 388 3.52 -14.72 -2.91
C ASP A 388 3.14 -15.92 -3.79
N LEU A 389 2.34 -16.84 -3.23
CA LEU A 389 1.95 -18.12 -3.82
C LEU A 389 0.43 -18.23 -3.93
N TYR A 390 -0.05 -18.43 -5.16
CA TYR A 390 -1.47 -18.46 -5.48
C TYR A 390 -2.08 -19.89 -5.47
N GLY A 391 -3.40 -19.99 -5.66
CA GLY A 391 -4.14 -21.26 -5.71
C GLY A 391 -4.00 -22.04 -7.03
N THR A 392 -4.88 -23.02 -7.24
CA THR A 392 -4.89 -23.95 -8.38
C THR A 392 -5.38 -23.35 -9.71
N GLY A 393 -5.03 -22.09 -9.99
CA GLY A 393 -5.28 -21.42 -11.27
C GLY A 393 -4.18 -21.65 -12.32
N GLY A 394 -2.95 -21.93 -11.87
CA GLY A 394 -1.75 -21.94 -12.72
C GLY A 394 -1.32 -20.54 -13.18
N GLY A 395 -0.19 -20.46 -13.89
CA GLY A 395 0.35 -19.20 -14.37
C GLY A 395 1.04 -18.37 -13.28
N LEU A 396 1.17 -17.06 -13.52
CA LEU A 396 1.74 -16.08 -12.59
C LEU A 396 0.72 -14.96 -12.28
N PRO A 397 -0.07 -15.05 -11.19
CA PRO A 397 -1.03 -14.01 -10.81
C PRO A 397 -0.35 -12.84 -10.06
N GLU A 398 0.18 -11.87 -10.79
CA GLU A 398 1.01 -10.78 -10.23
C GLU A 398 0.24 -9.75 -9.40
N TYR A 399 -1.07 -9.60 -9.58
CA TYR A 399 -1.85 -8.48 -9.04
C TYR A 399 -1.80 -8.36 -7.51
N ARG A 400 -1.73 -9.47 -6.77
CA ARG A 400 -1.65 -9.46 -5.31
C ARG A 400 -0.26 -9.04 -4.82
N ALA A 401 0.81 -9.62 -5.38
CA ALA A 401 2.18 -9.23 -5.10
C ALA A 401 2.43 -7.74 -5.43
N CYS A 402 1.91 -7.29 -6.57
CA CYS A 402 1.95 -5.90 -7.03
C CYS A 402 1.28 -4.96 -6.02
N LEU A 403 0.02 -5.21 -5.64
CA LEU A 403 -0.67 -4.42 -4.61
C LEU A 403 0.04 -4.47 -3.26
N LEU A 404 0.66 -5.60 -2.87
CA LEU A 404 1.42 -5.69 -1.61
C LEU A 404 2.71 -4.85 -1.64
N SER A 405 3.43 -4.83 -2.77
CA SER A 405 4.70 -4.08 -2.91
C SER A 405 4.53 -2.56 -2.72
N ASN A 406 3.36 -2.01 -3.10
CA ASN A 406 2.97 -0.62 -2.88
C ASN A 406 2.99 -0.20 -1.38
N TYR A 407 3.07 -1.16 -0.44
CA TYR A 407 3.16 -0.94 1.00
C TYR A 407 4.58 -1.13 1.58
N GLY A 408 5.62 -1.11 0.74
CA GLY A 408 7.02 -1.15 1.19
C GLY A 408 7.54 -2.55 1.49
N PHE A 409 7.07 -3.54 0.73
CA PHE A 409 7.58 -4.92 0.72
C PHE A 409 8.31 -5.18 -0.60
N ALA A 410 9.41 -5.92 -0.56
CA ALA A 410 9.98 -6.53 -1.76
C ALA A 410 9.25 -7.87 -1.98
N VAL A 411 8.42 -7.97 -3.01
CA VAL A 411 7.53 -9.14 -3.20
C VAL A 411 7.87 -9.89 -4.49
N LEU A 412 8.11 -11.19 -4.37
CA LEU A 412 8.25 -12.12 -5.49
C LEU A 412 6.94 -12.88 -5.66
N ALA A 413 6.19 -12.60 -6.74
CA ALA A 413 5.15 -13.53 -7.20
C ALA A 413 5.85 -14.79 -7.72
N LEU A 414 5.45 -15.97 -7.22
CA LEU A 414 6.08 -17.25 -7.60
C LEU A 414 5.07 -18.15 -8.30
N ALA A 415 5.27 -18.35 -9.61
CA ALA A 415 4.62 -19.44 -10.34
C ALA A 415 5.23 -20.78 -9.91
N PHE A 416 4.43 -21.84 -9.96
CA PHE A 416 4.89 -23.20 -9.62
C PHE A 416 4.36 -24.29 -10.59
N TYR A 417 3.40 -23.94 -11.47
CA TYR A 417 2.98 -24.77 -12.62
C TYR A 417 2.20 -23.91 -13.64
N GLY A 418 2.13 -24.37 -14.88
CA GLY A 418 1.32 -23.74 -15.94
C GLY A 418 1.81 -22.35 -16.37
N TYR A 419 3.11 -22.08 -16.25
CA TYR A 419 3.76 -20.82 -16.64
C TYR A 419 5.09 -21.14 -17.34
N GLU A 420 5.34 -20.47 -18.48
CA GLU A 420 6.57 -20.61 -19.30
C GLU A 420 7.08 -22.05 -19.47
N ASP A 421 8.20 -22.41 -18.84
CA ASP A 421 8.84 -23.74 -18.90
C ASP A 421 8.50 -24.66 -17.71
N LEU A 422 7.80 -24.14 -16.69
CA LEU A 422 7.35 -24.90 -15.52
C LEU A 422 6.35 -26.01 -15.91
N PRO A 423 6.20 -27.07 -15.08
CA PRO A 423 5.30 -28.19 -15.37
C PRO A 423 3.89 -27.75 -15.76
N LYS A 424 3.37 -28.26 -16.88
CA LYS A 424 2.03 -27.89 -17.39
C LYS A 424 0.88 -28.46 -16.55
N GLU A 425 1.15 -29.50 -15.75
CA GLU A 425 0.17 -30.22 -14.95
C GLU A 425 0.67 -30.38 -13.51
N MET A 426 -0.22 -30.18 -12.55
CA MET A 426 0.05 -30.39 -11.12
C MET A 426 0.06 -31.90 -10.81
N LYS A 427 1.24 -32.52 -10.90
CA LYS A 427 1.47 -33.94 -10.54
C LYS A 427 2.36 -34.10 -9.31
N GLU A 428 3.49 -33.41 -9.33
CA GLU A 428 4.53 -33.49 -8.32
C GLU A 428 5.22 -32.14 -8.15
N PHE A 429 5.59 -31.80 -6.91
CA PHE A 429 6.38 -30.63 -6.56
C PHE A 429 7.60 -31.06 -5.75
N ASN A 430 8.74 -30.44 -6.01
CA ASN A 430 9.99 -30.62 -5.27
C ASN A 430 10.30 -29.30 -4.55
N LEU A 431 10.45 -29.32 -3.22
CA LEU A 431 10.65 -28.10 -2.43
C LEU A 431 12.00 -27.41 -2.72
N GLU A 432 12.93 -28.10 -3.39
CA GLU A 432 14.19 -27.57 -3.89
C GLU A 432 13.98 -26.34 -4.80
N TYR A 433 12.98 -26.34 -5.68
CA TYR A 433 12.60 -25.16 -6.50
C TYR A 433 12.18 -23.95 -5.64
N PHE A 434 11.47 -24.23 -4.54
CA PHE A 434 11.04 -23.21 -3.60
C PHE A 434 12.19 -22.76 -2.67
N GLU A 435 13.17 -23.64 -2.41
CA GLU A 435 14.44 -23.34 -1.73
C GLU A 435 15.29 -22.38 -2.58
N GLU A 436 15.36 -22.56 -3.90
CA GLU A 436 15.99 -21.61 -4.83
C GLU A 436 15.33 -20.22 -4.77
N ALA A 437 13.99 -20.15 -4.81
CA ALA A 437 13.26 -18.87 -4.71
C ALA A 437 13.47 -18.17 -3.35
N VAL A 438 13.51 -18.92 -2.25
CA VAL A 438 13.85 -18.42 -0.91
C VAL A 438 15.29 -17.89 -0.87
N ASN A 439 16.25 -18.65 -1.39
CA ASN A 439 17.66 -18.26 -1.44
C ASN A 439 17.89 -17.01 -2.30
N TYR A 440 17.26 -16.92 -3.47
CA TYR A 440 17.28 -15.74 -4.33
C TYR A 440 16.81 -14.49 -3.57
N MET A 441 15.66 -14.59 -2.88
CA MET A 441 15.14 -13.47 -2.09
C MET A 441 16.06 -13.11 -0.92
N LEU A 442 16.66 -14.07 -0.22
CA LEU A 442 17.60 -13.81 0.88
C LEU A 442 18.91 -13.15 0.43
N GLN A 443 19.35 -13.40 -0.80
CA GLN A 443 20.56 -12.81 -1.39
C GLN A 443 20.31 -11.46 -2.07
N HIS A 444 19.05 -11.10 -2.33
CA HIS A 444 18.69 -9.90 -3.07
C HIS A 444 18.98 -8.62 -2.26
N ASN A 445 19.77 -7.70 -2.80
CA ASN A 445 20.27 -6.50 -2.08
C ASN A 445 19.19 -5.47 -1.66
N GLN A 446 17.92 -5.66 -2.07
CA GLN A 446 16.77 -4.89 -1.61
C GLN A 446 15.87 -5.66 -0.62
N VAL A 447 16.27 -6.85 -0.14
CA VAL A 447 15.50 -7.65 0.83
C VAL A 447 16.11 -7.59 2.23
N LYS A 448 15.28 -7.35 3.23
CA LYS A 448 15.67 -7.17 4.63
C LYS A 448 15.78 -8.52 5.33
N GLY A 449 16.97 -9.10 5.27
CA GLY A 449 17.34 -10.28 6.07
C GLY A 449 17.20 -10.06 7.58
N PRO A 450 17.34 -11.14 8.38
CA PRO A 450 17.88 -12.45 8.00
C PRO A 450 16.84 -13.45 7.45
N GLY A 451 15.58 -13.05 7.28
CA GLY A 451 14.52 -13.94 6.80
C GLY A 451 13.36 -13.23 6.11
N ILE A 452 12.55 -14.00 5.38
CA ILE A 452 11.45 -13.52 4.54
C ILE A 452 10.08 -14.01 5.01
N GLY A 453 9.03 -13.38 4.50
CA GLY A 453 7.65 -13.81 4.64
C GLY A 453 7.17 -14.70 3.50
N LEU A 454 6.14 -15.52 3.76
CA LEU A 454 5.41 -16.28 2.75
C LEU A 454 3.92 -15.93 2.81
N LEU A 455 3.30 -15.60 1.67
CA LEU A 455 1.86 -15.40 1.54
C LEU A 455 1.26 -16.48 0.63
N GLY A 456 0.48 -17.39 1.21
CA GLY A 456 -0.14 -18.50 0.47
C GLY A 456 -1.66 -18.39 0.41
N PHE A 457 -2.26 -18.72 -0.74
CA PHE A 457 -3.71 -18.88 -0.88
C PHE A 457 -4.07 -20.27 -1.41
N SER A 458 -5.09 -20.92 -0.82
CA SER A 458 -5.59 -22.21 -1.28
C SER A 458 -4.46 -23.25 -1.33
N LYS A 459 -4.16 -23.86 -2.49
CA LYS A 459 -2.98 -24.73 -2.69
C LYS A 459 -1.65 -24.03 -2.37
N GLY A 460 -1.49 -22.76 -2.74
CA GLY A 460 -0.33 -21.96 -2.33
C GLY A 460 -0.20 -21.83 -0.81
N GLY A 461 -1.30 -21.95 -0.07
CA GLY A 461 -1.32 -22.04 1.40
C GLY A 461 -0.62 -23.30 1.92
N ASP A 462 -0.92 -24.47 1.35
CA ASP A 462 -0.29 -25.74 1.77
C ASP A 462 1.20 -25.80 1.36
N LEU A 463 1.56 -25.18 0.23
CA LEU A 463 2.94 -25.00 -0.19
C LEU A 463 3.70 -24.07 0.76
N CYS A 464 3.13 -22.93 1.16
CA CYS A 464 3.74 -22.03 2.14
C CYS A 464 3.95 -22.70 3.52
N ILE A 465 2.99 -23.51 3.99
CA ILE A 465 3.16 -24.28 5.23
C ILE A 465 4.25 -25.33 5.08
N SER A 466 4.33 -25.98 3.91
CA SER A 466 5.37 -26.97 3.61
C SER A 466 6.77 -26.34 3.54
N MET A 467 6.93 -25.25 2.81
CA MET A 467 8.17 -24.45 2.77
C MET A 467 8.60 -24.07 4.19
N ALA A 468 7.69 -23.53 5.00
CA ALA A 468 7.96 -23.18 6.39
C ALA A 468 8.35 -24.37 7.28
N SER A 469 7.93 -25.59 6.94
CA SER A 469 8.20 -26.82 7.71
C SER A 469 9.54 -27.50 7.36
N PHE A 470 10.13 -27.18 6.21
CA PHE A 470 11.30 -27.88 5.66
C PHE A 470 12.47 -26.96 5.31
N LEU A 471 12.21 -25.73 4.88
CA LEU A 471 13.22 -24.77 4.42
C LEU A 471 13.66 -23.82 5.55
N LYS A 472 14.79 -23.14 5.35
CA LYS A 472 15.32 -22.12 6.28
C LYS A 472 15.13 -20.69 5.76
N GLY A 473 15.34 -19.71 6.63
CA GLY A 473 15.20 -18.28 6.29
C GLY A 473 13.76 -17.76 6.19
N ILE A 474 12.76 -18.53 6.62
CA ILE A 474 11.34 -18.12 6.64
C ILE A 474 10.97 -17.67 8.06
N THR A 475 10.52 -16.42 8.20
CA THR A 475 10.23 -15.79 9.51
C THR A 475 8.73 -15.67 9.79
N ALA A 476 7.89 -15.51 8.77
CA ALA A 476 6.45 -15.31 8.94
C ALA A 476 5.64 -15.88 7.76
N THR A 477 4.58 -16.62 8.03
CA THR A 477 3.77 -17.30 7.00
C THR A 477 2.30 -16.95 7.18
N ALA A 478 1.72 -16.22 6.22
CA ALA A 478 0.31 -15.89 6.16
C ALA A 478 -0.42 -16.82 5.16
N VAL A 479 -1.52 -17.40 5.58
CA VAL A 479 -2.26 -18.45 4.85
C VAL A 479 -3.72 -18.06 4.72
N ILE A 480 -4.17 -17.84 3.48
CA ILE A 480 -5.57 -17.55 3.15
C ILE A 480 -6.25 -18.85 2.69
N ASN A 481 -7.24 -19.33 3.43
CA ASN A 481 -8.04 -20.51 3.10
C ASN A 481 -7.18 -21.72 2.65
N GLY A 482 -6.08 -21.97 3.36
CA GLY A 482 -5.10 -23.01 3.05
C GLY A 482 -5.33 -24.31 3.84
N SER A 483 -4.92 -25.43 3.26
CA SER A 483 -4.92 -26.73 3.93
C SER A 483 -3.64 -26.96 4.75
N VAL A 484 -3.75 -27.62 5.91
CA VAL A 484 -2.59 -28.11 6.69
C VAL A 484 -2.15 -29.52 6.30
N ALA A 485 -2.82 -30.11 5.31
CA ALA A 485 -2.40 -31.32 4.61
C ALA A 485 -2.11 -30.99 3.14
N ASN A 486 -1.10 -31.64 2.55
CA ASN A 486 -0.76 -31.47 1.14
C ASN A 486 -1.89 -31.98 0.24
N VAL A 487 -2.44 -31.16 -0.64
CA VAL A 487 -3.54 -31.53 -1.55
C VAL A 487 -3.09 -31.59 -3.01
N GLY A 488 -3.61 -32.58 -3.77
CA GLY A 488 -3.63 -32.57 -5.24
C GLY A 488 -2.34 -32.94 -5.99
N ALA A 489 -1.16 -32.89 -5.35
CA ALA A 489 0.11 -33.33 -5.94
C ALA A 489 0.92 -34.14 -4.92
N VAL A 490 1.86 -34.98 -5.39
CA VAL A 490 2.94 -35.49 -4.54
C VAL A 490 3.88 -34.34 -4.21
N LEU A 491 4.30 -34.22 -2.94
CA LEU A 491 5.32 -33.25 -2.54
C LEU A 491 6.59 -33.99 -2.08
N ARG A 492 7.75 -33.57 -2.57
CA ARG A 492 9.06 -34.11 -2.19
C ARG A 492 9.98 -33.03 -1.62
N TYR A 493 10.90 -33.48 -0.80
CA TYR A 493 12.11 -32.75 -0.41
C TYR A 493 13.13 -33.76 0.08
N LYS A 494 14.27 -33.87 -0.61
CA LYS A 494 15.34 -34.84 -0.29
C LYS A 494 14.80 -36.27 -0.18
N ASP A 495 14.91 -36.92 0.98
CA ASP A 495 14.40 -38.27 1.26
C ASP A 495 12.92 -38.30 1.68
N VAL A 496 12.31 -37.15 1.94
CA VAL A 496 10.92 -37.03 2.41
C VAL A 496 9.96 -36.94 1.23
N THR A 497 8.90 -37.75 1.25
CA THR A 497 7.75 -37.66 0.33
C THR A 497 6.46 -37.56 1.13
N ILE A 498 5.65 -36.53 0.86
CA ILE A 498 4.31 -36.34 1.42
C ILE A 498 3.29 -36.63 0.30
N PRO A 499 2.44 -37.67 0.41
CA PRO A 499 1.39 -37.94 -0.56
C PRO A 499 0.30 -36.86 -0.52
N PRO A 500 -0.47 -36.67 -1.61
CA PRO A 500 -1.68 -35.85 -1.57
C PRO A 500 -2.75 -36.49 -0.69
N LEU A 501 -3.51 -35.66 0.02
CA LEU A 501 -4.71 -36.03 0.75
C LEU A 501 -5.76 -36.66 -0.19
N GLY A 502 -6.30 -37.81 0.20
CA GLY A 502 -7.31 -38.55 -0.56
C GLY A 502 -8.61 -37.78 -0.75
N ALA A 503 -9.26 -38.02 -1.90
CA ALA A 503 -10.49 -37.37 -2.31
C ALA A 503 -11.56 -38.41 -2.70
N ASN A 504 -12.82 -38.14 -2.37
CA ASN A 504 -13.97 -38.97 -2.72
C ASN A 504 -14.99 -38.14 -3.50
N VAL A 505 -14.89 -38.20 -4.84
CA VAL A 505 -15.78 -37.49 -5.78
C VAL A 505 -17.26 -37.85 -5.62
N LYS A 506 -17.61 -38.96 -4.96
CA LYS A 506 -19.02 -39.32 -4.67
C LYS A 506 -19.66 -38.42 -3.60
N ARG A 507 -18.89 -37.54 -2.95
CA ARG A 507 -19.38 -36.55 -1.98
C ARG A 507 -19.71 -35.18 -2.61
N ILE A 508 -19.46 -34.98 -3.91
CA ILE A 508 -19.85 -33.76 -4.63
C ILE A 508 -21.38 -33.66 -4.64
N LYS A 509 -21.94 -32.54 -4.17
CA LYS A 509 -23.39 -32.30 -4.15
C LYS A 509 -23.73 -31.31 -5.27
N VAL A 510 -24.31 -31.79 -6.37
CA VAL A 510 -24.65 -30.93 -7.52
C VAL A 510 -26.05 -30.35 -7.34
N ASN A 511 -26.17 -29.02 -7.44
CA ASN A 511 -27.44 -28.32 -7.31
C ASN A 511 -28.26 -28.28 -8.62
N LYS A 512 -29.49 -27.74 -8.56
CA LYS A 512 -30.40 -27.65 -9.73
C LYS A 512 -29.85 -26.84 -10.92
N SER A 513 -28.82 -26.02 -10.69
CA SER A 513 -28.16 -25.19 -11.71
C SER A 513 -26.86 -25.83 -12.25
N GLY A 514 -26.56 -27.07 -11.87
CA GLY A 514 -25.36 -27.79 -12.31
C GLY A 514 -24.07 -27.42 -11.58
N ILE A 515 -24.16 -26.63 -10.50
CA ILE A 515 -23.00 -26.22 -9.69
C ILE A 515 -22.75 -27.28 -8.61
N GLY A 516 -21.50 -27.73 -8.47
CA GLY A 516 -21.09 -28.66 -7.41
C GLY A 516 -20.70 -27.93 -6.11
N ASP A 517 -21.23 -28.38 -4.98
CA ASP A 517 -20.60 -28.18 -3.66
C ASP A 517 -19.56 -29.29 -3.44
N ILE A 518 -18.33 -28.91 -3.10
CA ILE A 518 -17.17 -29.82 -2.98
C ILE A 518 -16.56 -29.86 -1.58
N ILE A 519 -17.13 -29.15 -0.60
CA ILE A 519 -16.57 -28.97 0.76
C ILE A 519 -16.27 -30.29 1.51
N ASP A 520 -17.00 -31.36 1.20
CA ASP A 520 -16.85 -32.69 1.81
C ASP A 520 -15.93 -33.65 1.02
N VAL A 521 -15.46 -33.27 -0.17
CA VAL A 521 -14.77 -34.20 -1.11
C VAL A 521 -13.47 -34.75 -0.53
N LEU A 522 -12.66 -33.93 0.15
CA LEU A 522 -11.42 -34.38 0.78
C LEU A 522 -11.69 -35.30 1.98
N ASN A 523 -10.78 -36.25 2.22
CA ASN A 523 -10.79 -37.08 3.41
C ASN A 523 -10.29 -36.31 4.65
N SER A 524 -10.45 -36.93 5.83
CA SER A 524 -9.88 -36.44 7.08
C SER A 524 -8.38 -36.76 7.12
N PRO A 525 -7.46 -35.77 7.18
CA PRO A 525 -6.03 -36.02 7.35
C PRO A 525 -5.67 -36.48 8.78
N LEU A 526 -6.68 -36.76 9.62
CA LEU A 526 -6.53 -37.28 10.98
C LEU A 526 -6.76 -38.80 11.06
N GLU A 527 -7.07 -39.46 9.94
CA GLU A 527 -7.56 -40.85 9.90
C GLU A 527 -6.84 -41.71 8.85
N GLY A 528 -6.81 -43.02 9.08
CA GLY A 528 -6.34 -44.02 8.11
C GLY A 528 -4.95 -43.72 7.51
N PRO A 529 -4.76 -43.97 6.19
CA PRO A 529 -3.52 -43.63 5.49
C PRO A 529 -3.39 -42.11 5.20
N ASP A 530 -4.51 -41.37 5.15
CA ASP A 530 -4.55 -39.94 4.84
C ASP A 530 -3.76 -39.09 5.85
N ARG A 531 -3.50 -39.62 7.05
CA ARG A 531 -2.52 -39.09 8.03
C ARG A 531 -1.15 -38.76 7.44
N GLN A 532 -0.71 -39.47 6.40
CA GLN A 532 0.58 -39.23 5.75
C GLN A 532 0.62 -37.91 4.97
N SER A 533 -0.53 -37.35 4.58
CA SER A 533 -0.62 -36.07 3.88
C SER A 533 -0.49 -34.84 4.81
N PHE A 534 -0.61 -35.02 6.13
CA PHE A 534 -0.60 -33.93 7.10
C PHE A 534 0.81 -33.31 7.18
N ILE A 535 0.92 -32.02 6.84
CA ILE A 535 2.21 -31.32 6.75
C ILE A 535 2.77 -31.12 8.17
N PRO A 536 4.06 -31.43 8.43
CA PRO A 536 4.64 -31.40 9.77
C PRO A 536 4.98 -29.98 10.24
N LEU A 537 3.98 -29.11 10.34
CA LEU A 537 4.16 -27.69 10.71
C LEU A 537 4.71 -27.47 12.12
N GLU A 538 4.73 -28.49 12.98
CA GLU A 538 5.53 -28.48 14.22
C GLU A 538 7.04 -28.29 13.98
N LYS A 539 7.56 -28.61 12.78
CA LYS A 539 8.96 -28.36 12.40
C LYS A 539 9.24 -26.88 12.12
N ALA A 540 8.23 -26.10 11.77
CA ALA A 540 8.40 -24.72 11.35
C ALA A 540 8.91 -23.80 12.48
N GLU A 541 9.78 -22.86 12.14
CA GLU A 541 10.37 -21.86 13.03
C GLU A 541 9.69 -20.48 12.90
N CYS A 542 8.88 -20.29 11.85
CA CYS A 542 8.18 -19.04 11.56
C CYS A 542 6.96 -18.80 12.46
N ARG A 543 6.45 -17.56 12.45
CA ARG A 543 5.10 -17.25 12.93
C ARG A 543 4.06 -17.60 11.88
N PHE A 544 2.83 -17.92 12.29
CA PHE A 544 1.71 -18.22 11.39
C PHE A 544 0.52 -17.31 11.65
N LEU A 545 -0.08 -16.82 10.56
CA LEU A 545 -1.39 -16.17 10.50
C LEU A 545 -2.29 -16.96 9.55
N PHE A 546 -3.42 -17.48 10.04
CA PHE A 546 -4.47 -18.09 9.22
C PHE A 546 -5.62 -17.10 9.02
N ILE A 547 -5.93 -16.81 7.76
CA ILE A 547 -7.09 -16.06 7.30
C ILE A 547 -8.10 -17.08 6.78
N VAL A 548 -9.28 -17.12 7.37
CA VAL A 548 -10.30 -18.15 7.13
C VAL A 548 -11.63 -17.50 6.75
N GLY A 549 -12.18 -17.90 5.61
CA GLY A 549 -13.60 -17.73 5.30
C GLY A 549 -14.40 -18.86 5.94
N GLN A 550 -15.44 -18.53 6.72
CA GLN A 550 -16.30 -19.55 7.36
C GLN A 550 -17.34 -20.15 6.40
N ASP A 551 -17.53 -19.55 5.22
CA ASP A 551 -18.40 -20.04 4.15
C ASP A 551 -17.59 -20.65 2.98
N ASP A 552 -16.39 -21.17 3.26
CA ASP A 552 -15.51 -21.77 2.25
C ASP A 552 -16.07 -23.12 1.74
N HIS A 553 -16.64 -23.08 0.53
CA HIS A 553 -17.19 -24.27 -0.13
C HIS A 553 -16.18 -25.08 -0.97
N ASN A 554 -14.92 -24.64 -1.08
CA ASN A 554 -13.86 -25.45 -1.69
C ASN A 554 -13.41 -26.57 -0.74
N TRP A 555 -13.14 -26.21 0.51
CA TRP A 555 -12.73 -27.15 1.55
C TRP A 555 -12.90 -26.55 2.96
N LYS A 556 -12.70 -27.34 4.00
CA LYS A 556 -12.95 -26.96 5.39
C LYS A 556 -11.79 -26.15 5.99
N SER A 557 -11.58 -24.93 5.50
CA SER A 557 -10.49 -24.02 5.91
C SER A 557 -10.43 -23.77 7.42
N GLU A 558 -11.58 -23.60 8.09
CA GLU A 558 -11.63 -23.43 9.56
C GLU A 558 -11.14 -24.69 10.31
N PHE A 559 -11.53 -25.88 9.85
CA PHE A 559 -11.04 -27.15 10.39
C PHE A 559 -9.53 -27.28 10.20
N PHE A 560 -9.00 -26.99 9.01
CA PHE A 560 -7.55 -27.05 8.76
C PHE A 560 -6.78 -26.08 9.65
N ALA A 561 -7.22 -24.83 9.80
CA ALA A 561 -6.60 -23.86 10.70
C ALA A 561 -6.66 -24.32 12.17
N ALA A 562 -7.78 -24.90 12.61
CA ALA A 562 -7.95 -25.44 13.95
C ALA A 562 -7.03 -26.66 14.23
N GLU A 563 -6.91 -27.61 13.29
CA GLU A 563 -6.01 -28.76 13.44
C GLU A 563 -4.53 -28.36 13.37
N GLY A 564 -4.16 -27.38 12.52
CA GLY A 564 -2.82 -26.78 12.53
C GLY A 564 -2.49 -26.14 13.88
N SER A 565 -3.43 -25.37 14.43
CA SER A 565 -3.30 -24.76 15.76
C SER A 565 -3.13 -25.80 16.88
N LYS A 566 -3.92 -26.89 16.84
CA LYS A 566 -3.77 -28.03 17.77
C LYS A 566 -2.41 -28.69 17.63
N ARG A 567 -1.95 -28.97 16.39
CA ARG A 567 -0.65 -29.60 16.12
C ARG A 567 0.51 -28.78 16.66
N LEU A 568 0.52 -27.46 16.41
CA LEU A 568 1.54 -26.54 16.92
C LEU A 568 1.60 -26.55 18.46
N GLN A 569 0.46 -26.34 19.12
CA GLN A 569 0.39 -26.31 20.59
C GLN A 569 0.76 -27.66 21.23
N ALA A 570 0.38 -28.79 20.61
CA ALA A 570 0.76 -30.13 21.07
C ALA A 570 2.28 -30.40 21.02
N HIS A 571 3.03 -29.64 20.22
CA HIS A 571 4.49 -29.70 20.13
C HIS A 571 5.18 -28.48 20.80
N GLY A 572 4.48 -27.79 21.70
CA GLY A 572 5.02 -26.67 22.48
C GLY A 572 5.30 -25.39 21.68
N LYS A 573 4.83 -25.29 20.43
CA LYS A 573 4.91 -24.05 19.63
C LYS A 573 3.83 -23.07 20.10
N GLU A 574 4.09 -21.78 19.91
CA GLU A 574 3.11 -20.74 20.20
C GLU A 574 1.83 -20.93 19.36
N LYS A 575 0.68 -20.60 19.94
CA LYS A 575 -0.61 -20.63 19.25
C LYS A 575 -0.59 -19.63 18.07
N PRO A 576 -0.94 -20.04 16.84
CA PRO A 576 -0.98 -19.15 15.69
C PRO A 576 -2.11 -18.12 15.80
N GLU A 577 -1.95 -16.99 15.13
CA GLU A 577 -3.06 -16.05 14.89
C GLU A 577 -4.03 -16.71 13.89
N ILE A 578 -5.33 -16.73 14.23
CA ILE A 578 -6.40 -17.23 13.34
C ILE A 578 -7.50 -16.18 13.34
N ILE A 579 -7.93 -15.77 12.15
CA ILE A 579 -9.01 -14.81 11.95
C ILE A 579 -10.04 -15.44 11.01
N CYS A 580 -11.19 -15.79 11.59
CA CYS A 580 -12.34 -16.35 10.87
C CYS A 580 -13.34 -15.23 10.52
N TYR A 581 -13.76 -15.18 9.26
CA TYR A 581 -14.72 -14.21 8.74
C TYR A 581 -16.05 -14.90 8.41
N PRO A 582 -17.14 -14.60 9.14
CA PRO A 582 -18.49 -15.03 8.79
C PRO A 582 -18.89 -14.53 7.40
N GLY A 583 -19.63 -15.34 6.63
CA GLY A 583 -20.14 -14.94 5.30
C GLY A 583 -19.05 -14.68 4.25
N ALA A 584 -17.81 -15.13 4.46
CA ALA A 584 -16.75 -15.07 3.46
C ALA A 584 -16.43 -16.48 2.93
N GLY A 585 -16.48 -16.66 1.61
CA GLY A 585 -16.08 -17.90 0.93
C GLY A 585 -14.58 -17.98 0.59
N HIS A 586 -14.25 -18.87 -0.36
CA HIS A 586 -12.87 -19.27 -0.64
C HIS A 586 -11.96 -18.13 -1.14
N TYR A 587 -12.39 -17.34 -2.13
CA TYR A 587 -11.54 -16.34 -2.81
C TYR A 587 -11.43 -15.00 -2.05
N ILE A 588 -10.80 -15.00 -0.87
CA ILE A 588 -10.45 -13.76 -0.16
C ILE A 588 -9.27 -13.07 -0.87
N GLU A 589 -9.61 -12.36 -1.94
CA GLU A 589 -8.74 -11.51 -2.78
C GLU A 589 -8.33 -10.20 -2.06
N PRO A 590 -7.49 -9.34 -2.67
CA PRO A 590 -7.32 -7.96 -2.22
C PRO A 590 -8.66 -7.16 -2.19
N PRO A 591 -8.72 -6.03 -1.47
CA PRO A 591 -9.95 -5.26 -1.28
C PRO A 591 -10.64 -4.86 -2.59
N PHE A 592 -11.98 -4.84 -2.55
CA PHE A 592 -12.88 -4.44 -3.64
C PHE A 592 -12.85 -5.33 -4.88
N PHE A 593 -12.22 -6.51 -4.83
CA PHE A 593 -12.38 -7.52 -5.88
C PHE A 593 -13.80 -8.12 -5.79
N PRO A 594 -14.61 -8.09 -6.88
CA PRO A 594 -15.97 -8.60 -6.85
C PRO A 594 -16.00 -10.10 -6.54
N MET A 595 -16.88 -10.48 -5.61
CA MET A 595 -16.99 -11.85 -5.13
C MET A 595 -17.51 -12.80 -6.23
N CYS A 596 -16.71 -13.82 -6.56
CA CYS A 596 -17.13 -14.88 -7.47
C CYS A 596 -17.73 -16.04 -6.67
N ALA A 597 -19.06 -16.12 -6.58
CA ALA A 597 -19.76 -17.15 -5.79
C ALA A 597 -19.58 -18.59 -6.32
N ALA A 598 -19.35 -18.75 -7.63
CA ALA A 598 -19.13 -20.02 -8.30
C ALA A 598 -18.38 -19.83 -9.63
N SER A 599 -17.46 -20.73 -9.98
CA SER A 599 -16.77 -20.75 -11.29
C SER A 599 -16.30 -22.16 -11.65
N MET A 600 -15.81 -22.35 -12.87
CA MET A 600 -15.15 -23.59 -13.28
C MET A 600 -13.96 -23.91 -12.35
N HIS A 601 -13.91 -25.10 -11.76
CA HIS A 601 -12.77 -25.60 -11.00
C HIS A 601 -11.92 -26.54 -11.87
N LEU A 602 -10.67 -26.15 -12.16
CA LEU A 602 -9.80 -26.87 -13.11
C LEU A 602 -9.60 -28.36 -12.79
N LEU A 603 -9.33 -28.72 -11.54
CA LEU A 603 -9.13 -30.13 -11.14
C LEU A 603 -10.41 -30.98 -11.08
N VAL A 604 -11.59 -30.36 -10.88
CA VAL A 604 -12.88 -31.08 -10.78
C VAL A 604 -13.56 -31.17 -12.16
N GLY A 605 -13.24 -30.26 -13.08
CA GLY A 605 -13.75 -30.25 -14.45
C GLY A 605 -15.18 -29.72 -14.61
N MET A 606 -15.75 -29.09 -13.58
CA MET A 606 -17.09 -28.51 -13.60
C MET A 606 -17.18 -27.18 -12.82
N PRO A 607 -18.26 -26.39 -12.97
CA PRO A 607 -18.56 -25.27 -12.09
C PRO A 607 -18.78 -25.74 -10.65
N VAL A 608 -18.10 -25.11 -9.69
CA VAL A 608 -18.27 -25.37 -8.25
C VAL A 608 -18.61 -24.08 -7.50
N MET A 609 -19.21 -24.25 -6.32
CA MET A 609 -19.47 -23.16 -5.38
C MET A 609 -18.19 -22.82 -4.59
N TRP A 610 -17.95 -21.54 -4.40
CA TRP A 610 -16.85 -21.01 -3.57
C TRP A 610 -17.37 -20.40 -2.26
N GLY A 611 -18.67 -20.06 -2.22
CA GLY A 611 -19.36 -19.45 -1.09
C GLY A 611 -19.10 -17.95 -0.95
N GLY A 612 -19.63 -17.39 0.12
CA GLY A 612 -19.58 -15.98 0.50
C GLY A 612 -20.88 -15.22 0.21
N GLU A 613 -21.13 -14.20 1.04
CA GLU A 613 -22.11 -13.14 0.81
C GLU A 613 -21.39 -11.86 0.36
N PRO A 614 -21.80 -11.16 -0.72
CA PRO A 614 -21.00 -10.11 -1.35
C PRO A 614 -20.49 -9.01 -0.40
N LYS A 615 -21.33 -8.56 0.54
CA LYS A 615 -20.93 -7.55 1.53
C LYS A 615 -19.93 -8.10 2.55
N ALA A 616 -20.29 -9.17 3.27
CA ALA A 616 -19.45 -9.75 4.32
C ALA A 616 -18.10 -10.22 3.76
N HIS A 617 -18.10 -10.75 2.54
CA HIS A 617 -16.88 -11.12 1.82
C HIS A 617 -16.01 -9.91 1.46
N CYS A 618 -16.57 -8.79 1.00
CA CYS A 618 -15.80 -7.55 0.78
C CYS A 618 -15.24 -6.97 2.08
N GLU A 619 -15.99 -7.02 3.18
CA GLU A 619 -15.51 -6.62 4.51
C GLU A 619 -14.34 -7.52 4.96
N ALA A 620 -14.43 -8.83 4.72
CA ALA A 620 -13.37 -9.80 5.00
C ALA A 620 -12.09 -9.56 4.15
N GLN A 621 -12.21 -9.36 2.84
CA GLN A 621 -11.10 -8.94 1.97
C GLN A 621 -10.43 -7.65 2.51
N THR A 622 -11.25 -6.67 2.85
CA THR A 622 -10.81 -5.34 3.31
C THR A 622 -10.06 -5.42 4.64
N ASP A 623 -10.47 -6.28 5.57
CA ASP A 623 -9.75 -6.45 6.83
C ASP A 623 -8.56 -7.40 6.72
N ALA A 624 -8.71 -8.56 6.07
CA ALA A 624 -7.61 -9.52 5.86
C ALA A 624 -6.38 -8.84 5.23
N TRP A 625 -6.59 -7.93 4.27
CA TRP A 625 -5.50 -7.15 3.69
C TRP A 625 -4.78 -6.23 4.68
N LYS A 626 -5.46 -5.67 5.68
CA LYS A 626 -4.81 -4.94 6.78
C LYS A 626 -4.06 -5.90 7.70
N GLN A 627 -4.68 -7.02 8.08
CA GLN A 627 -4.10 -8.01 8.99
C GLN A 627 -2.81 -8.62 8.42
N ILE A 628 -2.80 -9.01 7.15
CA ILE A 628 -1.63 -9.56 6.45
C ILE A 628 -0.47 -8.55 6.41
N ARG A 629 -0.74 -7.29 6.03
CA ARG A 629 0.28 -6.22 6.03
C ARG A 629 0.80 -5.93 7.44
N ALA A 630 -0.09 -5.87 8.44
CA ALA A 630 0.29 -5.67 9.83
C ALA A 630 1.16 -6.82 10.37
N PHE A 631 0.81 -8.07 10.07
CA PHE A 631 1.55 -9.27 10.45
C PHE A 631 2.96 -9.30 9.82
N PHE A 632 3.10 -9.08 8.52
CA PHE A 632 4.42 -9.02 7.89
C PHE A 632 5.24 -7.81 8.37
N HIS A 633 4.63 -6.63 8.53
CA HIS A 633 5.33 -5.49 9.15
C HIS A 633 5.73 -5.74 10.61
N ARG A 634 5.02 -6.59 11.36
CA ARG A 634 5.35 -6.94 12.75
C ARG A 634 6.54 -7.90 12.81
N HIS A 635 6.57 -8.91 11.95
CA HIS A 635 7.55 -10.01 12.05
C HIS A 635 8.78 -9.87 11.15
N LEU A 636 8.73 -9.07 10.08
CA LEU A 636 9.83 -8.92 9.11
C LEU A 636 10.62 -7.59 9.26
N LYS A 637 10.34 -6.78 10.28
CA LYS A 637 11.06 -5.51 10.49
C LYS A 637 12.45 -5.66 11.10
N GLY A 638 12.82 -6.85 11.56
CA GLY A 638 14.17 -7.15 12.08
C GLY A 638 14.39 -6.80 13.55
N GLU A 639 13.35 -6.51 14.32
CA GLU A 639 13.48 -6.50 15.79
C GLU A 639 13.71 -7.93 16.29
N PRO A 640 14.75 -8.20 17.12
CA PRO A 640 14.95 -9.52 17.70
C PRO A 640 13.74 -9.95 18.52
N SER A 641 13.26 -11.17 18.27
CA SER A 641 12.27 -11.82 19.12
C SER A 641 12.78 -11.80 20.57
N ARG A 642 12.05 -11.12 21.47
CA ARG A 642 12.30 -11.19 22.92
C ARG A 642 11.89 -12.58 23.43
N THR A 643 12.73 -13.57 23.16
CA THR A 643 12.74 -14.82 23.92
C THR A 643 12.88 -14.46 25.38
N ALA A 644 11.85 -14.77 26.16
CA ALA A 644 11.83 -14.45 27.57
C ALA A 644 12.82 -15.35 28.30
N ASN A 645 14.03 -14.85 28.56
CA ASN A 645 14.94 -15.42 29.54
C ASN A 645 14.27 -15.39 30.92
N LYS A 646 13.56 -16.47 31.24
CA LYS A 646 13.21 -16.86 32.59
C LYS A 646 14.18 -17.96 33.01
N LEU A 647 15.08 -17.57 33.93
CA LEU A 647 15.75 -18.47 34.86
C LEU A 647 14.70 -19.17 35.76
#